data_AF-A0A5B0WDA2-F1
#
_entry.id   AF-A0A5B0WDA2-F1
#
_cell.length_a   1.000
_cell.length_b   1.000
_cell.length_c   1.000
_cell.angle_alpha   90.00
_cell.angle_beta   90.00
_cell.angle_gamma   90.00
#
_symmetry.space_group_name_H-M   'P 1'
#
loop_
_entity.id
_entity.type
_entity.pdbx_description
1 polymer ?
#
loop_
_entity_poly.entity_id
_entity_poly.type
_entity_poly.pdbx_seq_one_letter_code
_entity_poly.pdbx_strand_id
1 'polypeptide(L)'
;MIMATSVLNNSTAWKRPTIITKPTYTSGTKDPVICLNTCLENQWYFSMNTLSMDHIEAQNLDSYDWHEIIVPGEVVMQGFNIENDTPYYYKTSFVIPEDYDGKHVILRFHGIYSKAKVWINGFYNRDHLGGFTTWDCNITDQIHAGQATTVIVEFIDDIWDPSIGSKYAHHNIGGILRSIELIAVPKAHLTRFHYDIEFDTAYNNAFLHVSLGAELNQANAAYVQLELTDQQQSLVTLEEHSIFFEPEQQHLDISFNIQHPKKWNAEQPYLYTLHAKLFDDEHQLIEQAEVQVGFRQICFAGKNGTDPKEIYINGERIKLRGTCRHSIHPKLGRTTTPEMDIQDVILLREQNVNYVRTSHYPPSEEFLAACDELGMYVEEETAVNFQYANGPGPWRDDEPWYMNQLAEMIERDRSHPSVIIWSLANESGWRANEEGDKFRRQLQYVQQEETTRPTKFSYPFLVEDGSTTDIYSAHYIDYTNDMDYHLVTYGVSEKDIVINYSSPVIHDEYAHIACYNIEELERDNNVRNFWGESVYKIWEKIVNTHGALGGALWANIDDIFFLPDGVPERHQQHSIGTAAGYGEWGNMSDVWRRHKPEYWMTKKAYSPIRIKEGTVGNPGYAPLIISISNWFNHTNLNEVNIGYSIHVDGQIIPQPSFYGPDIKPYSSGQLELPARDWSDRERIHLQFQTSDGIVVDEYLLPIATRQFIFCDAQYEALKVEETDEQYLIRNNMVSFTYCKESAMLSQATFQNRVILTGGPHLNLTGVELGNWIPGSIHVETCENDQQIVVTTTGHYTLGIKVLFVQKLFASGKFEIRYTVDNVELELEIQELGVAIDMPEHIDYVEWQKSGRFSVYPENHIGRLTGRANRVRKASDEQPDVYGEQPAWEWKDDMRNYYLERKDDSTKGIVTNDFQTMREYIHFYAVGLADTDATLRVESNGNEAARIAYMYQPPTLVSYADTDSLTIKGEWQHLQDSKAIIGTVWHSNTPGSTIEFSFYGTGVQFMYKKHKTGGTMHVHVDDQPKHIIGTHSDIGMPLYQQRFTCRELPLAYHKITIGVPFDYEGAEVVIEAFEILNDTIPAKIIAQLIINQAWYYPALGWGNYCGEPIRIESGYSQMTTFRMTNNPQMIIEYGK
;
A
#
# COMPACT_ATOMS: atom_id res chain seq x y z
N MET A 1 -49.07 29.53 31.10
CA MET A 1 -49.97 28.38 31.27
C MET A 1 -51.11 28.52 30.27
N ILE A 2 -50.96 27.89 29.10
CA ILE A 2 -51.98 27.29 28.21
C ILE A 2 -51.13 26.41 27.29
N MET A 3 -51.25 25.10 27.46
CA MET A 3 -50.61 24.10 26.61
C MET A 3 -51.29 24.11 25.24
N ALA A 4 -50.51 24.27 24.18
CA ALA A 4 -50.89 23.81 22.85
C ALA A 4 -50.11 22.52 22.60
N THR A 5 -50.84 21.41 22.72
CA THR A 5 -50.46 20.09 22.24
C THR A 5 -50.23 20.14 20.74
N SER A 6 -48.96 20.23 20.31
CA SER A 6 -48.58 19.73 19.00
C SER A 6 -48.46 18.22 19.11
N VAL A 7 -49.13 17.56 18.18
CA VAL A 7 -49.08 16.13 17.94
C VAL A 7 -47.63 15.76 17.67
N LEU A 8 -47.00 15.08 18.64
CA LEU A 8 -45.77 14.32 18.41
C LEU A 8 -46.12 13.23 17.39
N ASN A 9 -45.79 13.48 16.12
CA ASN A 9 -45.63 12.39 15.17
C ASN A 9 -44.51 11.49 15.71
N ASN A 10 -44.86 10.25 16.03
CA ASN A 10 -43.92 9.16 16.27
C ASN A 10 -43.14 8.87 14.98
N SER A 11 -42.16 9.69 14.59
CA SER A 11 -41.19 9.29 13.58
C SER A 11 -39.96 8.71 14.28
N THR A 12 -39.93 7.39 14.42
CA THR A 12 -38.74 6.60 14.72
C THR A 12 -37.73 6.62 13.55
N ALA A 13 -37.66 7.66 12.73
CA ALA A 13 -36.78 7.78 11.55
C ALA A 13 -35.69 8.83 11.81
N TRP A 14 -34.45 8.57 11.41
CA TRP A 14 -33.36 9.54 11.55
C TRP A 14 -33.64 10.73 10.63
N LYS A 15 -33.44 11.95 11.13
CA LYS A 15 -33.71 13.15 10.33
C LYS A 15 -32.67 13.23 9.22
N ARG A 16 -33.12 13.33 7.97
CA ARG A 16 -32.23 13.59 6.83
C ARG A 16 -31.46 14.89 7.06
N PRO A 17 -30.15 14.93 6.80
CA PRO A 17 -29.40 16.17 6.83
C PRO A 17 -29.87 17.09 5.70
N THR A 18 -29.69 18.40 5.88
CA THR A 18 -29.92 19.39 4.83
C THR A 18 -28.57 19.93 4.42
N ILE A 19 -28.11 19.52 3.24
CA ILE A 19 -26.91 20.02 2.58
C ILE A 19 -27.40 20.82 1.38
N ILE A 20 -27.24 22.15 1.40
CA ILE A 20 -27.79 23.02 0.37
C ILE A 20 -27.19 22.67 -1.00
N THR A 21 -28.01 22.68 -2.05
CA THR A 21 -27.50 22.41 -3.39
C THR A 21 -26.53 23.52 -3.79
N LYS A 22 -25.36 23.16 -4.31
CA LYS A 22 -24.34 24.15 -4.70
C LYS A 22 -24.82 24.94 -5.93
N PRO A 23 -25.03 26.26 -5.83
CA PRO A 23 -25.50 27.06 -6.97
C PRO A 23 -24.36 27.34 -7.95
N THR A 24 -24.63 27.22 -9.25
CA THR A 24 -23.77 27.75 -10.33
C THR A 24 -24.12 29.19 -10.68
N TYR A 25 -25.30 29.66 -10.28
CA TYR A 25 -25.72 31.05 -10.42
C TYR A 25 -26.68 31.44 -9.29
N THR A 26 -26.49 32.65 -8.75
CA THR A 26 -27.47 33.32 -7.89
C THR A 26 -27.69 34.74 -8.37
N SER A 27 -28.96 35.13 -8.54
CA SER A 27 -29.36 36.43 -9.04
C SER A 27 -28.72 37.59 -8.28
N GLY A 28 -28.06 38.49 -9.01
CA GLY A 28 -27.44 39.68 -8.42
C GLY A 28 -26.18 39.41 -7.59
N THR A 29 -25.65 38.19 -7.61
CA THR A 29 -24.39 37.80 -6.96
C THR A 29 -23.36 37.44 -8.02
N LYS A 30 -22.13 37.97 -7.91
CA LYS A 30 -21.05 37.78 -8.88
C LYS A 30 -20.44 36.38 -8.79
N ASP A 31 -20.19 35.92 -7.57
CA ASP A 31 -19.66 34.59 -7.27
C ASP A 31 -20.49 34.00 -6.14
N PRO A 32 -21.37 33.03 -6.41
CA PRO A 32 -22.25 32.48 -5.38
C PRO A 32 -21.54 31.47 -4.47
N VAL A 33 -20.32 31.02 -4.80
CA VAL A 33 -19.56 30.06 -3.99
C VAL A 33 -18.09 30.45 -3.91
N ILE A 34 -17.67 30.93 -2.74
CA ILE A 34 -16.30 31.37 -2.50
C ILE A 34 -15.59 30.32 -1.63
N CYS A 35 -14.46 29.78 -2.11
CA CYS A 35 -13.59 28.93 -1.31
C CYS A 35 -12.80 29.77 -0.30
N LEU A 36 -12.88 29.40 0.98
CA LEU A 36 -12.22 30.09 2.09
C LEU A 36 -10.89 29.43 2.51
N ASN A 37 -10.34 28.53 1.70
CA ASN A 37 -9.00 27.99 1.88
C ASN A 37 -7.94 29.12 1.80
N THR A 38 -6.70 28.85 2.23
CA THR A 38 -5.67 29.91 2.28
C THR A 38 -5.43 30.58 0.93
N CYS A 39 -5.83 31.84 0.81
CA CYS A 39 -5.48 32.77 -0.26
C CYS A 39 -5.01 34.11 0.36
N LEU A 40 -4.43 35.01 -0.45
CA LEU A 40 -3.91 36.32 0.02
C LEU A 40 -4.95 37.20 0.74
N GLU A 41 -6.25 36.89 0.61
CA GLU A 41 -7.36 37.64 1.19
C GLU A 41 -7.98 36.97 2.43
N ASN A 42 -7.76 35.66 2.66
CA ASN A 42 -8.42 34.86 3.70
C ASN A 42 -7.42 33.99 4.48
N GLN A 43 -6.58 34.63 5.30
CA GLN A 43 -5.56 33.92 6.08
C GLN A 43 -6.14 33.27 7.34
N TRP A 44 -5.81 31.99 7.54
CA TRP A 44 -6.17 31.23 8.73
C TRP A 44 -5.07 31.29 9.79
N TYR A 45 -5.52 31.33 11.03
CA TYR A 45 -4.67 31.31 12.21
C TYR A 45 -5.09 30.18 13.15
N PHE A 46 -4.12 29.60 13.83
CA PHE A 46 -4.29 28.51 14.78
C PHE A 46 -3.69 28.88 16.14
N SER A 47 -4.36 28.45 17.22
CA SER A 47 -3.91 28.67 18.59
C SER A 47 -3.85 27.34 19.34
N MET A 48 -2.69 27.07 19.94
CA MET A 48 -2.46 25.99 20.90
C MET A 48 -3.08 26.29 22.28
N ASN A 49 -3.41 27.56 22.55
CA ASN A 49 -4.01 27.96 23.82
C ASN A 49 -5.50 27.70 23.82
N THR A 50 -6.04 27.27 24.96
CA THR A 50 -7.48 27.22 25.19
C THR A 50 -8.06 28.63 25.26
N LEU A 51 -9.14 28.88 24.53
CA LEU A 51 -9.83 30.15 24.54
C LEU A 51 -10.90 30.19 25.64
N SER A 52 -11.13 31.38 26.21
CA SER A 52 -12.23 31.61 27.14
C SER A 52 -13.50 31.91 26.34
N MET A 53 -14.62 31.29 26.70
CA MET A 53 -15.90 31.56 26.05
C MET A 53 -16.27 33.05 26.10
N ASP A 54 -16.08 33.69 27.24
CA ASP A 54 -16.32 35.14 27.41
C ASP A 54 -15.48 35.98 26.43
N HIS A 55 -14.27 35.54 26.08
CA HIS A 55 -13.43 36.23 25.11
C HIS A 55 -13.85 35.96 23.67
N ILE A 56 -14.32 34.76 23.34
CA ILE A 56 -14.89 34.44 22.03
C ILE A 56 -16.16 35.30 21.80
N GLU A 57 -17.08 35.28 22.76
CA GLU A 57 -18.34 36.02 22.69
C GLU A 57 -18.12 37.53 22.62
N ALA A 58 -17.15 38.06 23.37
CA ALA A 58 -16.77 39.46 23.33
C ALA A 58 -15.85 39.84 22.15
N GLN A 59 -15.45 38.87 21.32
CA GLN A 59 -14.45 39.02 20.24
C GLN A 59 -13.09 39.59 20.70
N ASN A 60 -12.71 39.36 21.96
CA ASN A 60 -11.44 39.78 22.54
C ASN A 60 -10.36 38.73 22.27
N LEU A 61 -9.94 38.61 21.00
CA LEU A 61 -9.11 37.50 20.53
C LEU A 61 -7.63 37.86 20.33
N ASP A 62 -7.27 39.14 20.35
CA ASP A 62 -5.91 39.61 20.05
C ASP A 62 -4.88 39.26 21.14
N SER A 63 -5.33 38.88 22.33
CA SER A 63 -4.46 38.49 23.45
C SER A 63 -3.96 37.06 23.37
N TYR A 64 -4.46 36.24 22.44
CA TYR A 64 -4.05 34.85 22.27
C TYR A 64 -2.89 34.73 21.29
N ASP A 65 -2.06 33.70 21.50
CA ASP A 65 -0.97 33.37 20.58
C ASP A 65 -1.53 32.68 19.34
N TRP A 66 -1.51 33.39 18.21
CA TRP A 66 -2.04 32.95 16.92
C TRP A 66 -0.88 32.72 15.95
N HIS A 67 -0.81 31.53 15.37
CA HIS A 67 0.15 31.16 14.34
C HIS A 67 -0.55 31.03 13.00
N GLU A 68 0.10 31.46 11.92
CA GLU A 68 -0.41 31.20 10.56
C GLU A 68 -0.46 29.70 10.29
N ILE A 69 -1.52 29.25 9.61
CA ILE A 69 -1.72 27.83 9.29
C ILE A 69 -2.36 27.66 7.91
N ILE A 70 -2.02 26.57 7.22
CA ILE A 70 -2.62 26.16 5.96
C ILE A 70 -3.91 25.40 6.24
N VAL A 71 -4.96 25.77 5.51
CA VAL A 71 -6.27 25.12 5.51
C VAL A 71 -6.70 24.87 4.06
N PRO A 72 -7.08 23.64 3.70
CA PRO A 72 -7.12 22.44 4.55
C PRO A 72 -5.74 21.85 4.85
N GLY A 73 -5.62 21.14 5.98
CA GLY A 73 -4.43 20.41 6.37
C GLY A 73 -4.41 20.06 7.86
N GLU A 74 -3.72 18.97 8.19
CA GLU A 74 -3.51 18.56 9.58
C GLU A 74 -2.59 19.52 10.33
N VAL A 75 -2.90 19.77 11.61
CA VAL A 75 -2.08 20.67 12.45
C VAL A 75 -0.72 20.05 12.78
N VAL A 76 -0.69 18.74 13.01
CA VAL A 76 0.53 17.99 13.34
C VAL A 76 1.53 18.01 12.19
N MET A 77 1.04 17.83 10.97
CA MET A 77 1.86 17.87 9.75
C MET A 77 2.45 19.25 9.46
N GLN A 78 1.98 20.29 10.16
CA GLN A 78 2.48 21.66 10.09
C GLN A 78 3.37 22.05 11.28
N GLY A 79 3.68 21.10 12.17
CA GLY A 79 4.63 21.27 13.28
C GLY A 79 4.00 21.56 14.64
N PHE A 80 2.67 21.50 14.76
CA PHE A 80 1.96 21.71 16.03
C PHE A 80 1.65 20.39 16.73
N ASN A 81 2.33 20.09 17.83
CA ASN A 81 2.09 18.88 18.62
C ASN A 81 0.85 19.04 19.51
N ILE A 82 -0.29 18.48 19.08
CA ILE A 82 -1.56 18.49 19.81
C ILE A 82 -1.77 17.21 20.64
N GLU A 83 -2.56 17.31 21.71
CA GLU A 83 -2.98 16.18 22.54
C GLU A 83 -4.42 15.76 22.21
N ASN A 84 -4.75 14.47 22.37
CA ASN A 84 -6.14 14.01 22.27
C ASN A 84 -7.02 14.64 23.35
N ASP A 85 -8.33 14.69 23.06
CA ASP A 85 -9.38 15.19 23.98
C ASP A 85 -9.17 16.63 24.49
N THR A 86 -8.28 17.39 23.85
CA THR A 86 -7.96 18.79 24.18
C THR A 86 -8.52 19.74 23.11
N PRO A 87 -9.17 20.85 23.49
CA PRO A 87 -9.72 21.82 22.54
C PRO A 87 -8.65 22.75 21.99
N TYR A 88 -8.61 22.86 20.66
CA TYR A 88 -7.78 23.79 19.91
C TYR A 88 -8.62 24.64 18.96
N TYR A 89 -8.07 25.76 18.51
CA TYR A 89 -8.88 26.79 17.87
C TYR A 89 -8.26 27.33 16.59
N TYR A 90 -9.12 27.51 15.59
CA TYR A 90 -8.83 28.28 14.39
C TYR A 90 -9.56 29.62 14.40
N LYS A 91 -8.95 30.61 13.74
CA LYS A 91 -9.54 31.92 13.45
C LYS A 91 -9.30 32.30 12.00
N THR A 92 -10.33 32.82 11.35
CA THR A 92 -10.20 33.55 10.09
C THR A 92 -11.10 34.78 10.11
N SER A 93 -10.73 35.79 9.33
CA SER A 93 -11.54 36.99 9.13
C SER A 93 -11.55 37.37 7.66
N PHE A 94 -12.74 37.65 7.11
CA PHE A 94 -12.93 38.01 5.71
C PHE A 94 -14.12 38.98 5.57
N VAL A 95 -14.17 39.72 4.46
CA VAL A 95 -15.28 40.64 4.19
C VAL A 95 -16.37 39.89 3.45
N ILE A 96 -17.62 39.98 3.93
CA ILE A 96 -18.76 39.46 3.20
C ILE A 96 -18.96 40.31 1.95
N PRO A 97 -19.04 39.72 0.74
CA PRO A 97 -19.29 40.50 -0.47
C PRO A 97 -20.55 41.37 -0.37
N GLU A 98 -20.50 42.59 -0.91
CA GLU A 98 -21.65 43.54 -0.86
C GLU A 98 -22.89 42.99 -1.57
N ASP A 99 -22.68 42.17 -2.61
CA ASP A 99 -23.71 41.53 -3.43
C ASP A 99 -24.31 40.26 -2.81
N TYR A 100 -23.94 39.94 -1.56
CA TYR A 100 -24.61 38.94 -0.72
C TYR A 100 -25.76 39.55 0.09
N ASP A 101 -26.01 40.86 0.00
CA ASP A 101 -27.11 41.51 0.70
C ASP A 101 -28.47 40.88 0.35
N GLY A 102 -29.28 40.62 1.37
CA GLY A 102 -30.59 39.99 1.24
C GLY A 102 -30.59 38.51 0.81
N LYS A 103 -29.41 37.86 0.71
CA LYS A 103 -29.26 36.41 0.44
C LYS A 103 -29.29 35.58 1.72
N HIS A 104 -29.51 34.27 1.57
CA HIS A 104 -29.13 33.30 2.58
C HIS A 104 -27.68 32.91 2.37
N VAL A 105 -26.88 33.02 3.44
CA VAL A 105 -25.45 32.76 3.40
C VAL A 105 -25.13 31.57 4.29
N ILE A 106 -24.49 30.58 3.69
CA ILE A 106 -24.13 29.30 4.29
C ILE A 106 -22.60 29.20 4.34
N LEU A 107 -22.07 28.73 5.46
CA LEU A 107 -20.68 28.31 5.59
C LEU A 107 -20.64 26.79 5.60
N ARG A 108 -20.09 26.20 4.55
CA ARG A 108 -19.96 24.75 4.36
C ARG A 108 -18.59 24.27 4.80
N PHE A 109 -18.57 23.23 5.62
CA PHE A 109 -17.36 22.51 6.00
C PHE A 109 -17.38 21.12 5.37
N HIS A 110 -16.33 20.77 4.62
CA HIS A 110 -16.26 19.45 3.98
C HIS A 110 -15.66 18.35 4.88
N GLY A 111 -15.02 18.73 6.00
CA GLY A 111 -14.49 17.81 7.01
C GLY A 111 -13.59 18.49 8.06
N ILE A 112 -13.91 18.32 9.35
CA ILE A 112 -13.12 18.79 10.48
C ILE A 112 -12.97 17.64 11.48
N TYR A 113 -11.75 17.19 11.74
CA TYR A 113 -11.49 16.02 12.55
C TYR A 113 -11.27 16.35 14.04
N SER A 114 -11.98 15.73 14.99
CA SER A 114 -13.12 14.80 14.86
C SER A 114 -14.42 15.31 15.49
N LYS A 115 -14.34 16.39 16.27
CA LYS A 115 -15.49 17.14 16.80
C LYS A 115 -15.24 18.63 16.62
N ALA A 116 -16.25 19.37 16.17
CA ALA A 116 -16.14 20.80 15.90
C ALA A 116 -17.23 21.62 16.61
N LYS A 117 -16.90 22.87 16.97
CA LYS A 117 -17.84 23.92 17.33
C LYS A 117 -17.52 25.22 16.59
N VAL A 118 -18.54 25.94 16.15
CA VAL A 118 -18.36 27.14 15.31
C VAL A 118 -19.04 28.38 15.91
N TRP A 119 -18.32 29.50 15.89
CA TRP A 119 -18.83 30.83 16.23
C TRP A 119 -18.62 31.81 15.07
N ILE A 120 -19.60 32.68 14.87
CA ILE A 120 -19.59 33.75 13.86
C ILE A 120 -19.79 35.07 14.57
N ASN A 121 -18.82 35.99 14.45
CA ASN A 121 -18.85 37.30 15.13
C ASN A 121 -19.15 37.21 16.64
N GLY A 122 -18.61 36.19 17.29
CA GLY A 122 -18.81 35.91 18.73
C GLY A 122 -20.09 35.13 19.07
N PHE A 123 -21.00 34.93 18.11
CA PHE A 123 -22.23 34.16 18.33
C PHE A 123 -22.02 32.68 18.01
N TYR A 124 -22.34 31.81 18.97
CA TYR A 124 -22.36 30.36 18.74
C TYR A 124 -23.36 30.00 17.63
N ASN A 125 -22.93 29.14 16.70
CA ASN A 125 -23.76 28.66 15.60
C ASN A 125 -24.22 27.20 15.82
N ARG A 126 -23.28 26.24 15.78
CA ARG A 126 -23.57 24.81 16.01
C ARG A 126 -22.31 23.98 16.31
N ASP A 127 -22.57 22.74 16.73
CA ASP A 127 -21.61 21.65 16.86
C ASP A 127 -21.71 20.68 15.65
N HIS A 128 -20.66 19.91 15.42
CA HIS A 128 -20.63 18.77 14.49
C HIS A 128 -19.76 17.62 15.05
N LEU A 129 -20.10 16.38 14.68
CA LEU A 129 -19.45 15.14 15.13
C LEU A 129 -19.07 14.31 13.89
N GLY A 130 -17.83 13.83 13.86
CA GLY A 130 -17.24 13.09 12.75
C GLY A 130 -16.28 13.95 11.92
N GLY A 131 -15.27 13.32 11.31
CA GLY A 131 -14.16 14.03 10.67
C GLY A 131 -14.22 14.17 9.14
N PHE A 132 -15.04 13.36 8.47
CA PHE A 132 -14.93 13.10 7.02
C PHE A 132 -16.21 13.39 6.23
N THR A 133 -17.19 14.06 6.81
CA THR A 133 -18.47 14.37 6.16
C THR A 133 -18.71 15.87 6.01
N THR A 134 -19.56 16.21 5.04
CA THR A 134 -19.91 17.59 4.71
C THR A 134 -21.14 18.05 5.50
N TRP A 135 -21.08 19.29 6.01
CA TRP A 135 -22.17 19.88 6.77
C TRP A 135 -22.18 21.41 6.67
N ASP A 136 -23.37 21.98 6.83
CA ASP A 136 -23.63 23.40 6.62
C ASP A 136 -23.94 24.16 7.93
N CYS A 137 -23.43 25.38 8.02
CA CYS A 137 -23.81 26.40 9.00
C CYS A 137 -24.56 27.53 8.29
N ASN A 138 -25.83 27.76 8.64
CA ASN A 138 -26.48 29.00 8.20
C ASN A 138 -25.96 30.16 9.06
N ILE A 139 -25.32 31.15 8.42
CA ILE A 139 -24.69 32.28 9.09
C ILE A 139 -25.38 33.61 8.79
N THR A 140 -26.51 33.58 8.07
CA THR A 140 -27.21 34.76 7.54
C THR A 140 -27.50 35.82 8.61
N ASP A 141 -27.95 35.40 9.79
CA ASP A 141 -28.38 36.31 10.87
C ASP A 141 -27.21 36.91 11.66
N GLN A 142 -26.00 36.36 11.50
CA GLN A 142 -24.79 36.74 12.24
C GLN A 142 -23.87 37.67 11.46
N ILE A 143 -24.18 37.96 10.19
CA ILE A 143 -23.31 38.71 9.28
C ILE A 143 -24.01 39.90 8.64
N HIS A 144 -23.21 40.80 8.05
CA HIS A 144 -23.70 41.91 7.23
C HIS A 144 -22.84 42.03 5.97
N ALA A 145 -23.50 42.21 4.81
CA ALA A 145 -22.82 42.43 3.54
C ALA A 145 -21.90 43.68 3.60
N GLY A 146 -20.73 43.58 2.98
CA GLY A 146 -19.69 44.61 3.00
C GLY A 146 -18.94 44.78 4.33
N GLN A 147 -19.26 43.99 5.37
CA GLN A 147 -18.59 44.05 6.67
C GLN A 147 -17.63 42.87 6.86
N ALA A 148 -16.60 43.10 7.67
CA ALA A 148 -15.70 42.05 8.12
C ALA A 148 -16.44 41.10 9.07
N THR A 149 -16.27 39.80 8.84
CA THR A 149 -16.79 38.72 9.67
C THR A 149 -15.62 37.92 10.21
N THR A 150 -15.70 37.54 11.48
CA THR A 150 -14.75 36.63 12.13
C THR A 150 -15.39 35.29 12.38
N VAL A 151 -14.70 34.23 11.98
CA VAL A 151 -15.09 32.83 12.23
C VAL A 151 -14.10 32.22 13.20
N ILE A 152 -14.62 31.58 14.25
CA ILE A 152 -13.85 30.76 15.18
C ILE A 152 -14.33 29.33 15.09
N VAL A 153 -13.39 28.40 14.97
CA VAL A 153 -13.67 26.95 14.98
C VAL A 153 -12.87 26.33 16.12
N GLU A 154 -13.56 25.76 17.10
CA GLU A 154 -12.96 24.84 18.07
C GLU A 154 -12.97 23.45 17.45
N PHE A 155 -11.87 22.70 17.55
CA PHE A 155 -11.86 21.28 17.27
C PHE A 155 -11.21 20.48 18.40
N ILE A 156 -11.60 19.21 18.48
CA ILE A 156 -11.04 18.21 19.41
C ILE A 156 -10.76 16.93 18.60
N ASP A 157 -9.54 16.40 18.72
CA ASP A 157 -9.20 15.05 18.28
C ASP A 157 -9.62 14.06 19.38
N ASP A 158 -10.87 13.59 19.28
CA ASP A 158 -11.52 12.70 20.25
C ASP A 158 -10.99 11.27 20.11
N ILE A 159 -10.39 10.72 21.18
CA ILE A 159 -9.79 9.37 21.16
C ILE A 159 -10.83 8.24 21.03
N TRP A 160 -12.11 8.56 21.23
CA TRP A 160 -13.26 7.66 21.09
C TRP A 160 -14.07 7.95 19.82
N ASP A 161 -13.56 8.74 18.88
CA ASP A 161 -14.13 8.87 17.55
C ASP A 161 -14.19 7.49 16.85
N PRO A 162 -15.35 7.09 16.28
CA PRO A 162 -15.52 5.75 15.74
C PRO A 162 -14.75 5.49 14.43
N SER A 163 -14.19 6.50 13.79
CA SER A 163 -13.33 6.33 12.60
C SER A 163 -11.90 5.94 12.97
N ILE A 164 -11.51 6.13 14.25
CA ILE A 164 -10.16 5.90 14.82
C ILE A 164 -9.00 6.42 13.96
N GLY A 165 -9.23 7.48 13.17
CA GLY A 165 -8.28 8.00 12.19
C GLY A 165 -6.87 8.21 12.74
N SER A 166 -6.74 8.86 13.91
CA SER A 166 -5.44 9.18 14.52
C SER A 166 -4.64 7.93 14.94
N LYS A 167 -5.33 6.88 15.41
CA LYS A 167 -4.68 5.59 15.68
C LYS A 167 -4.17 4.99 14.40
N TYR A 168 -4.98 5.09 13.34
CA TYR A 168 -4.65 4.50 12.06
C TYR A 168 -3.47 5.23 11.37
N ALA A 169 -3.43 6.55 11.47
CA ALA A 169 -2.31 7.35 10.97
C ALA A 169 -1.03 7.21 11.82
N HIS A 170 -1.11 6.59 13.00
CA HIS A 170 -0.05 6.51 14.00
C HIS A 170 0.47 7.87 14.50
N HIS A 171 -0.34 8.93 14.37
CA HIS A 171 -0.13 10.26 14.91
C HIS A 171 -1.48 10.98 15.03
N ASN A 172 -1.56 12.02 15.86
CA ASN A 172 -2.77 12.84 15.97
C ASN A 172 -3.05 13.55 14.64
N ILE A 173 -4.27 13.42 14.13
CA ILE A 173 -4.67 14.03 12.86
C ILE A 173 -5.04 15.49 13.11
N GLY A 174 -6.15 15.72 13.81
CA GLY A 174 -6.67 17.02 14.26
C GLY A 174 -6.81 18.13 13.19
N GLY A 175 -7.99 18.78 13.18
CA GLY A 175 -8.15 20.07 12.51
C GLY A 175 -9.00 20.04 11.24
N ILE A 176 -8.88 21.07 10.41
CA ILE A 176 -9.70 21.27 9.21
C ILE A 176 -9.09 20.49 8.03
N LEU A 177 -9.58 19.27 7.80
CA LEU A 177 -9.00 18.32 6.85
C LEU A 177 -9.39 18.56 5.40
N ARG A 178 -10.50 19.26 5.16
CA ARG A 178 -11.05 19.53 3.81
C ARG A 178 -11.52 20.97 3.69
N SER A 179 -11.83 21.36 2.46
CA SER A 179 -12.18 22.73 2.10
C SER A 179 -13.31 23.32 2.94
N ILE A 180 -13.34 24.65 2.99
CA ILE A 180 -14.43 25.44 3.54
C ILE A 180 -14.96 26.36 2.44
N GLU A 181 -16.27 26.45 2.29
CA GLU A 181 -16.92 27.27 1.26
C GLU A 181 -17.94 28.23 1.87
N LEU A 182 -18.02 29.44 1.32
CA LEU A 182 -19.04 30.43 1.60
C LEU A 182 -20.04 30.46 0.43
N ILE A 183 -21.25 30.01 0.67
CA ILE A 183 -22.29 29.83 -0.35
C ILE A 183 -23.40 30.87 -0.13
N ALA A 184 -23.77 31.60 -1.18
CA ALA A 184 -24.92 32.49 -1.20
C ALA A 184 -26.02 31.94 -2.10
N VAL A 185 -27.22 31.79 -1.54
CA VAL A 185 -28.44 31.39 -2.25
C VAL A 185 -29.53 32.45 -2.05
N PRO A 186 -30.52 32.56 -2.96
CA PRO A 186 -31.65 33.46 -2.75
C PRO A 186 -32.52 33.03 -1.56
N LYS A 187 -33.46 33.89 -1.15
CA LYS A 187 -34.41 33.55 -0.06
C LYS A 187 -35.26 32.33 -0.41
N ALA A 188 -35.83 32.33 -1.61
CA ALA A 188 -36.38 31.13 -2.22
C ALA A 188 -35.25 30.40 -2.93
N HIS A 189 -34.94 29.17 -2.54
CA HIS A 189 -33.78 28.44 -3.07
C HIS A 189 -34.01 26.93 -3.12
N LEU A 190 -33.18 26.23 -3.90
CA LEU A 190 -33.15 24.79 -3.98
C LEU A 190 -32.48 24.20 -2.72
N THR A 191 -33.19 23.31 -2.05
CA THR A 191 -32.69 22.58 -0.87
C THR A 191 -32.23 21.17 -1.21
N ARG A 192 -32.60 20.65 -2.39
CA ARG A 192 -32.25 19.31 -2.84
C ARG A 192 -32.32 19.18 -4.36
N PHE A 193 -31.35 18.48 -4.95
CA PHE A 193 -31.32 18.19 -6.38
C PHE A 193 -30.58 16.89 -6.65
N HIS A 194 -31.32 15.78 -6.72
CA HIS A 194 -30.78 14.45 -7.01
C HIS A 194 -31.48 13.80 -8.19
N TYR A 195 -30.89 12.72 -8.69
CA TYR A 195 -31.50 11.87 -9.71
C TYR A 195 -31.24 10.39 -9.45
N ASP A 196 -32.09 9.56 -10.04
CA ASP A 196 -31.98 8.11 -10.14
C ASP A 196 -32.32 7.67 -11.58
N ILE A 197 -31.74 6.55 -12.03
CA ILE A 197 -31.92 6.03 -13.40
C ILE A 197 -32.53 4.63 -13.38
N GLU A 198 -33.55 4.42 -14.21
CA GLU A 198 -34.16 3.12 -14.44
C GLU A 198 -34.23 2.84 -15.95
N PHE A 199 -33.71 1.71 -16.43
CA PHE A 199 -33.83 1.33 -17.84
C PHE A 199 -35.09 0.51 -18.12
N ASP A 200 -35.53 0.53 -19.39
CA ASP A 200 -36.44 -0.49 -19.89
C ASP A 200 -35.78 -1.89 -19.91
N THR A 201 -36.59 -2.93 -20.09
CA THR A 201 -36.09 -4.33 -20.03
C THR A 201 -35.06 -4.66 -21.10
N ALA A 202 -35.00 -3.89 -22.19
CA ALA A 202 -34.04 -4.06 -23.27
C ALA A 202 -32.78 -3.18 -23.08
N TYR A 203 -32.73 -2.36 -22.03
CA TYR A 203 -31.70 -1.35 -21.77
C TYR A 203 -31.46 -0.41 -22.97
N ASN A 204 -32.53 -0.07 -23.69
CA ASN A 204 -32.50 0.84 -24.85
C ASN A 204 -32.95 2.25 -24.48
N ASN A 205 -33.96 2.37 -23.62
CA ASN A 205 -34.47 3.65 -23.11
C ASN A 205 -34.35 3.70 -21.60
N ALA A 206 -34.33 4.90 -21.03
CA ALA A 206 -34.24 5.10 -19.59
C ALA A 206 -35.27 6.11 -19.09
N PHE A 207 -35.68 5.94 -17.84
CA PHE A 207 -36.39 6.92 -17.05
C PHE A 207 -35.38 7.64 -16.16
N LEU A 208 -35.29 8.96 -16.33
CA LEU A 208 -34.56 9.87 -15.44
C LEU A 208 -35.52 10.34 -14.36
N HIS A 209 -35.39 9.80 -13.15
CA HIS A 209 -36.15 10.21 -11.99
C HIS A 209 -35.39 11.33 -11.29
N VAL A 210 -36.01 12.49 -11.07
CA VAL A 210 -35.41 13.67 -10.44
C VAL A 210 -36.14 13.97 -9.14
N SER A 211 -35.37 14.06 -8.05
CA SER A 211 -35.82 14.42 -6.71
C SER A 211 -35.42 15.87 -6.42
N LEU A 212 -36.39 16.78 -6.41
CA LEU A 212 -36.20 18.20 -6.17
C LEU A 212 -36.77 18.62 -4.82
N GLY A 213 -36.00 19.44 -4.10
CA GLY A 213 -36.44 20.13 -2.90
C GLY A 213 -36.20 21.62 -3.05
N ALA A 214 -37.13 22.42 -2.52
CA ALA A 214 -37.00 23.87 -2.49
C ALA A 214 -37.57 24.42 -1.18
N GLU A 215 -36.93 25.46 -0.66
CA GLU A 215 -37.50 26.33 0.36
C GLU A 215 -38.03 27.57 -0.33
N LEU A 216 -39.35 27.76 -0.30
CA LEU A 216 -40.02 28.91 -0.90
C LEU A 216 -40.44 29.90 0.17
N ASN A 217 -40.31 31.20 -0.12
CA ASN A 217 -40.88 32.24 0.73
C ASN A 217 -42.41 32.23 0.57
N GLN A 218 -43.16 32.13 1.67
CA GLN A 218 -44.61 31.83 1.75
C GLN A 218 -45.56 32.71 0.90
N ALA A 219 -45.05 33.75 0.23
CA ALA A 219 -45.85 34.67 -0.57
C ALA A 219 -45.92 34.33 -2.06
N ASN A 220 -44.94 33.61 -2.64
CA ASN A 220 -44.78 33.52 -4.09
C ASN A 220 -44.59 32.07 -4.56
N ALA A 221 -45.32 31.68 -5.60
CA ALA A 221 -45.10 30.41 -6.27
C ALA A 221 -43.89 30.50 -7.21
N ALA A 222 -43.09 29.44 -7.28
CA ALA A 222 -41.88 29.39 -8.08
C ALA A 222 -41.96 28.29 -9.14
N TYR A 223 -41.24 28.49 -10.26
CA TYR A 223 -41.11 27.48 -11.30
C TYR A 223 -39.67 26.96 -11.32
N VAL A 224 -39.49 25.64 -11.33
CA VAL A 224 -38.20 25.01 -11.60
C VAL A 224 -38.21 24.53 -13.04
N GLN A 225 -37.27 25.02 -13.85
CA GLN A 225 -37.03 24.52 -15.20
C GLN A 225 -35.85 23.53 -15.15
N LEU A 226 -36.07 22.33 -15.67
CA LEU A 226 -35.03 21.31 -15.83
C LEU A 226 -34.51 21.27 -17.26
N GLU A 227 -33.19 21.20 -17.44
CA GLU A 227 -32.57 21.06 -18.76
C GLU A 227 -31.45 20.01 -18.70
N LEU A 228 -31.50 19.01 -19.59
CA LEU A 228 -30.46 18.00 -19.72
C LEU A 228 -29.60 18.31 -20.97
N THR A 229 -28.29 18.36 -20.82
CA THR A 229 -27.33 18.58 -21.91
C THR A 229 -26.36 17.42 -22.04
N ASP A 230 -25.94 17.12 -23.27
CA ASP A 230 -24.87 16.14 -23.52
C ASP A 230 -23.46 16.75 -23.34
N GLN A 231 -22.41 15.95 -23.50
CA GLN A 231 -21.01 16.41 -23.41
C GLN A 231 -20.66 17.50 -24.45
N GLN A 232 -21.45 17.67 -25.51
CA GLN A 232 -21.29 18.74 -26.50
C GLN A 232 -22.15 19.96 -26.16
N GLN A 233 -22.75 20.02 -24.97
CA GLN A 233 -23.66 21.07 -24.50
C GLN A 233 -24.93 21.20 -25.36
N SER A 234 -25.31 20.12 -26.05
CA SER A 234 -26.56 20.07 -26.83
C SER A 234 -27.72 19.60 -25.96
N LEU A 235 -28.86 20.27 -26.07
CA LEU A 235 -30.07 19.95 -25.30
C LEU A 235 -30.63 18.57 -25.68
N VAL A 236 -30.87 17.74 -24.67
CA VAL A 236 -31.66 16.51 -24.74
C VAL A 236 -33.10 16.86 -24.37
N THR A 237 -34.06 16.48 -25.21
CA THR A 237 -35.47 16.84 -25.01
C THR A 237 -36.04 16.21 -23.72
N LEU A 238 -36.52 17.05 -22.82
CA LEU A 238 -37.33 16.67 -21.66
C LEU A 238 -38.78 17.15 -21.86
N GLU A 239 -39.75 16.23 -21.82
CA GLU A 239 -41.17 16.57 -21.83
C GLU A 239 -41.58 17.18 -20.48
N GLU A 240 -42.43 18.21 -20.45
CA GLU A 240 -42.92 18.84 -19.20
C GLU A 240 -41.82 19.34 -18.23
N HIS A 241 -40.76 19.92 -18.79
CA HIS A 241 -39.58 20.35 -18.05
C HIS A 241 -39.72 21.65 -17.24
N SER A 242 -40.90 22.31 -17.27
CA SER A 242 -41.22 23.46 -16.41
C SER A 242 -42.20 23.04 -15.32
N ILE A 243 -41.72 23.05 -14.08
CA ILE A 243 -42.40 22.43 -12.95
C ILE A 243 -42.82 23.52 -11.98
N PHE A 244 -44.09 23.53 -11.62
CA PHE A 244 -44.62 24.45 -10.62
C PHE A 244 -44.43 23.86 -9.21
N PHE A 245 -43.78 24.62 -8.32
CA PHE A 245 -43.71 24.29 -6.90
C PHE A 245 -44.77 25.05 -6.13
N GLU A 246 -45.65 24.31 -5.44
CA GLU A 246 -46.63 24.90 -4.53
C GLU A 246 -45.91 25.50 -3.29
N PRO A 247 -46.37 26.64 -2.72
CA PRO A 247 -45.68 27.29 -1.60
C PRO A 247 -45.46 26.43 -0.34
N GLU A 248 -46.32 25.42 -0.10
CA GLU A 248 -46.21 24.49 1.03
C GLU A 248 -45.46 23.19 0.68
N GLN A 249 -45.13 22.98 -0.59
CA GLN A 249 -44.49 21.77 -1.08
C GLN A 249 -42.96 21.89 -0.95
N GLN A 250 -42.39 21.07 -0.07
CA GLN A 250 -40.94 21.09 0.20
C GLN A 250 -40.14 20.13 -0.70
N HIS A 251 -40.81 19.14 -1.30
CA HIS A 251 -40.18 18.08 -2.10
C HIS A 251 -41.11 17.62 -3.24
N LEU A 252 -40.52 17.25 -4.37
CA LEU A 252 -41.20 16.71 -5.55
C LEU A 252 -40.32 15.70 -6.28
N ASP A 253 -40.92 14.58 -6.70
CA ASP A 253 -40.29 13.58 -7.55
C ASP A 253 -40.93 13.59 -8.94
N ILE A 254 -40.09 13.56 -9.98
CA ILE A 254 -40.49 13.76 -11.38
C ILE A 254 -39.75 12.75 -12.25
N SER A 255 -40.36 12.28 -13.34
CA SER A 255 -39.75 11.28 -14.20
C SER A 255 -39.80 11.69 -15.66
N PHE A 256 -38.68 11.58 -16.37
CA PHE A 256 -38.56 11.87 -17.79
C PHE A 256 -38.14 10.62 -18.57
N ASN A 257 -38.80 10.34 -19.69
CA ASN A 257 -38.41 9.26 -20.59
C ASN A 257 -37.35 9.73 -21.58
N ILE A 258 -36.18 9.09 -21.56
CA ILE A 258 -35.02 9.39 -22.39
C ILE A 258 -34.80 8.25 -23.38
N GLN A 259 -34.82 8.57 -24.67
CA GLN A 259 -34.66 7.60 -25.74
C GLN A 259 -33.18 7.40 -26.06
N HIS A 260 -32.72 6.15 -26.08
CA HIS A 260 -31.35 5.78 -26.47
C HIS A 260 -30.22 6.59 -25.79
N PRO A 261 -30.23 6.76 -24.45
CA PRO A 261 -29.14 7.45 -23.78
C PRO A 261 -27.85 6.63 -23.91
N LYS A 262 -26.74 7.31 -24.21
CA LYS A 262 -25.40 6.75 -23.98
C LYS A 262 -25.26 6.42 -22.49
N LYS A 263 -24.84 5.18 -22.21
CA LYS A 263 -24.78 4.62 -20.86
C LYS A 263 -23.47 5.02 -20.18
N TRP A 264 -23.51 5.13 -18.86
CA TRP A 264 -22.33 5.28 -18.03
C TRP A 264 -21.91 3.91 -17.46
N ASN A 265 -20.62 3.60 -17.54
CA ASN A 265 -19.96 2.49 -16.84
C ASN A 265 -18.45 2.81 -16.72
N ALA A 266 -17.69 2.03 -15.93
CA ALA A 266 -16.27 2.32 -15.69
C ALA A 266 -15.36 2.22 -16.94
N GLU A 267 -15.81 1.54 -18.00
CA GLU A 267 -15.07 1.43 -19.27
C GLU A 267 -15.51 2.50 -20.29
N GLN A 268 -16.73 3.02 -20.14
CA GLN A 268 -17.34 4.05 -21.00
C GLN A 268 -18.09 5.08 -20.13
N PRO A 269 -17.39 6.03 -19.48
CA PRO A 269 -17.97 6.95 -18.49
C PRO A 269 -18.67 8.16 -19.14
N TYR A 270 -19.73 7.93 -19.92
CA TYR A 270 -20.45 9.03 -20.57
C TYR A 270 -21.33 9.80 -19.57
N LEU A 271 -21.06 11.10 -19.42
CA LEU A 271 -21.80 12.00 -18.53
C LEU A 271 -22.64 13.02 -19.32
N TYR A 272 -23.83 13.30 -18.81
CA TYR A 272 -24.67 14.44 -19.18
C TYR A 272 -24.67 15.46 -18.05
N THR A 273 -25.14 16.67 -18.29
CA THR A 273 -25.33 17.67 -17.22
C THR A 273 -26.82 18.02 -17.11
N LEU A 274 -27.38 17.86 -15.91
CA LEU A 274 -28.75 18.25 -15.61
C LEU A 274 -28.73 19.58 -14.85
N HIS A 275 -29.37 20.60 -15.40
CA HIS A 275 -29.50 21.92 -14.80
C HIS A 275 -30.89 22.07 -14.17
N ALA A 276 -30.95 22.61 -12.96
CA ALA A 276 -32.18 23.09 -12.32
C ALA A 276 -32.13 24.62 -12.22
N LYS A 277 -33.08 25.28 -12.85
CA LYS A 277 -33.22 26.74 -12.90
C LYS A 277 -34.45 27.16 -12.12
N LEU A 278 -34.29 27.85 -11.01
CA LEU A 278 -35.39 28.34 -10.19
C LEU A 278 -35.77 29.75 -10.62
N PHE A 279 -37.06 29.95 -10.90
CA PHE A 279 -37.63 31.23 -11.27
C PHE A 279 -38.61 31.72 -10.21
N ASP A 280 -38.62 33.04 -9.99
CA ASP A 280 -39.62 33.70 -9.16
C ASP A 280 -40.99 33.85 -9.86
N ASP A 281 -41.94 34.46 -9.17
CA ASP A 281 -43.30 34.75 -9.65
C ASP A 281 -43.35 35.80 -10.78
N GLU A 282 -42.27 36.57 -10.98
CA GLU A 282 -42.08 37.48 -12.10
C GLU A 282 -41.36 36.82 -13.29
N HIS A 283 -41.16 35.49 -13.23
CA HIS A 283 -40.45 34.68 -14.21
C HIS A 283 -38.99 35.11 -14.43
N GLN A 284 -38.33 35.67 -13.41
CA GLN A 284 -36.90 35.95 -13.43
C GLN A 284 -36.11 34.77 -12.84
N LEU A 285 -34.98 34.43 -13.48
CA LEU A 285 -34.08 33.39 -12.97
C LEU A 285 -33.41 33.89 -11.70
N ILE A 286 -33.66 33.23 -10.58
CA ILE A 286 -33.11 33.59 -9.28
C ILE A 286 -31.96 32.71 -8.82
N GLU A 287 -31.95 31.43 -9.20
CA GLU A 287 -30.91 30.44 -8.89
C GLU A 287 -30.76 29.43 -10.02
N GLN A 288 -29.53 28.94 -10.23
CA GLN A 288 -29.28 27.74 -11.03
C GLN A 288 -28.34 26.80 -10.26
N ALA A 289 -28.61 25.51 -10.32
CA ALA A 289 -27.72 24.44 -9.87
C ALA A 289 -27.56 23.38 -10.97
N GLU A 290 -26.53 22.56 -10.87
CA GLU A 290 -26.29 21.47 -11.82
C GLU A 290 -25.75 20.21 -11.15
N VAL A 291 -26.06 19.05 -11.74
CA VAL A 291 -25.51 17.74 -11.35
C VAL A 291 -25.08 16.97 -12.60
N GLN A 292 -24.00 16.19 -12.49
CA GLN A 292 -23.57 15.28 -13.54
C GLN A 292 -24.42 14.00 -13.51
N VAL A 293 -24.92 13.59 -14.68
CA VAL A 293 -25.82 12.45 -14.85
C VAL A 293 -25.14 11.35 -15.64
N GLY A 294 -24.89 10.21 -14.99
CA GLY A 294 -24.49 8.97 -15.65
C GLY A 294 -25.69 8.03 -15.81
N PHE A 295 -26.10 7.74 -17.05
CA PHE A 295 -27.20 6.81 -17.30
C PHE A 295 -26.77 5.37 -17.01
N ARG A 296 -27.05 4.91 -15.80
CA ARG A 296 -26.63 3.61 -15.28
C ARG A 296 -27.67 3.02 -14.34
N GLN A 297 -27.95 1.72 -14.46
CA GLN A 297 -28.79 1.00 -13.49
C GLN A 297 -28.05 -0.22 -12.91
N ILE A 298 -28.20 -0.42 -11.60
CA ILE A 298 -27.66 -1.56 -10.85
C ILE A 298 -28.78 -2.55 -10.56
N CYS A 299 -28.55 -3.83 -10.86
CA CYS A 299 -29.42 -4.92 -10.42
C CYS A 299 -28.65 -5.91 -9.55
N PHE A 300 -29.24 -6.24 -8.40
CA PHE A 300 -28.69 -7.11 -7.36
C PHE A 300 -29.84 -7.82 -6.63
N ALA A 301 -29.54 -8.80 -5.78
CA ALA A 301 -30.52 -9.54 -4.97
C ALA A 301 -31.71 -10.14 -5.79
N GLY A 302 -31.47 -10.49 -7.05
CA GLY A 302 -32.48 -11.04 -7.97
C GLY A 302 -33.44 -10.02 -8.60
N LYS A 303 -33.22 -8.72 -8.39
CA LYS A 303 -34.00 -7.65 -9.02
C LYS A 303 -34.00 -7.82 -10.54
N ASN A 304 -35.16 -7.63 -11.18
CA ASN A 304 -35.35 -7.81 -12.62
C ASN A 304 -35.02 -9.23 -13.14
N GLY A 305 -35.06 -10.25 -12.26
CA GLY A 305 -34.81 -11.65 -12.62
C GLY A 305 -33.33 -12.00 -12.78
N THR A 306 -32.43 -11.17 -12.26
CA THR A 306 -30.99 -11.47 -12.23
C THR A 306 -30.66 -12.62 -11.29
N ASP A 307 -29.46 -13.17 -11.41
CA ASP A 307 -28.93 -14.10 -10.42
C ASP A 307 -28.68 -13.35 -9.08
N PRO A 308 -29.22 -13.79 -7.93
CA PRO A 308 -28.98 -13.13 -6.65
C PRO A 308 -27.51 -13.19 -6.21
N LYS A 309 -26.70 -14.11 -6.76
CA LYS A 309 -25.26 -14.22 -6.47
C LYS A 309 -24.39 -13.31 -7.31
N GLU A 310 -24.95 -12.52 -8.23
CA GLU A 310 -24.17 -11.67 -9.13
C GLU A 310 -24.72 -10.25 -9.13
N ILE A 311 -23.87 -9.29 -9.49
CA ILE A 311 -24.25 -7.89 -9.67
C ILE A 311 -24.18 -7.54 -11.15
N TYR A 312 -25.17 -6.77 -11.59
CA TYR A 312 -25.29 -6.34 -12.97
C TYR A 312 -25.31 -4.83 -13.05
N ILE A 313 -24.61 -4.30 -14.04
CA ILE A 313 -24.65 -2.89 -14.43
C ILE A 313 -25.11 -2.84 -15.87
N ASN A 314 -26.20 -2.10 -16.12
CA ASN A 314 -26.78 -1.95 -17.47
C ASN A 314 -27.14 -3.28 -18.15
N GLY A 315 -27.50 -4.29 -17.34
CA GLY A 315 -27.87 -5.64 -17.79
C GLY A 315 -26.70 -6.61 -17.96
N GLU A 316 -25.46 -6.16 -17.72
CA GLU A 316 -24.25 -6.98 -17.89
C GLU A 316 -23.62 -7.30 -16.54
N ARG A 317 -23.22 -8.57 -16.35
CA ARG A 317 -22.54 -9.03 -15.14
C ARG A 317 -21.17 -8.35 -15.06
N ILE A 318 -20.79 -7.94 -13.86
CA ILE A 318 -19.48 -7.32 -13.61
C ILE A 318 -18.57 -8.17 -12.73
N LYS A 319 -17.27 -7.91 -12.83
CA LYS A 319 -16.28 -8.22 -11.79
C LYS A 319 -15.55 -6.94 -11.38
N LEU A 320 -15.27 -6.86 -10.09
CA LEU A 320 -14.60 -5.72 -9.45
C LEU A 320 -13.11 -6.02 -9.25
N ARG A 321 -12.27 -5.35 -10.02
CA ARG A 321 -10.79 -5.33 -9.94
C ARG A 321 -10.40 -4.15 -9.08
N GLY A 322 -10.21 -4.39 -7.79
CA GLY A 322 -10.26 -3.34 -6.79
C GLY A 322 -8.96 -3.02 -6.08
N THR A 323 -8.96 -1.87 -5.41
CA THR A 323 -8.03 -1.56 -4.33
C THR A 323 -8.71 -0.76 -3.22
N CYS A 324 -8.27 -0.94 -1.99
CA CYS A 324 -8.60 -0.04 -0.88
C CYS A 324 -7.80 1.26 -1.02
N ARG A 325 -8.42 2.39 -0.70
CA ARG A 325 -7.80 3.72 -0.74
C ARG A 325 -8.03 4.48 0.56
N HIS A 326 -6.93 4.89 1.17
CA HIS A 326 -6.91 5.96 2.17
C HIS A 326 -6.62 7.31 1.51
N SER A 327 -7.07 8.39 2.14
CA SER A 327 -6.59 9.75 1.80
C SER A 327 -5.19 9.93 2.40
N ILE A 328 -4.18 10.12 1.56
CA ILE A 328 -2.77 10.20 1.98
C ILE A 328 -2.05 11.31 1.21
N HIS A 329 -1.46 12.24 1.95
CA HIS A 329 -0.49 13.20 1.48
C HIS A 329 0.74 13.18 2.41
N PRO A 330 1.96 12.99 1.87
CA PRO A 330 3.16 12.77 2.70
C PRO A 330 3.48 13.89 3.69
N LYS A 331 3.00 15.11 3.40
CA LYS A 331 3.20 16.34 4.21
C LYS A 331 1.92 17.01 4.74
N LEU A 332 0.74 16.51 4.39
CA LEU A 332 -0.55 17.08 4.83
C LEU A 332 -1.41 16.02 5.53
N GLY A 333 -0.88 14.80 5.68
CA GLY A 333 -1.54 13.71 6.39
C GLY A 333 -2.69 13.12 5.58
N ARG A 334 -3.88 13.06 6.16
CA ARG A 334 -5.12 12.60 5.55
C ARG A 334 -5.80 13.63 4.64
N THR A 335 -5.20 14.81 4.45
CA THR A 335 -5.67 15.82 3.50
C THR A 335 -5.02 15.64 2.12
N THR A 336 -5.80 15.26 1.11
CA THR A 336 -5.39 15.24 -0.31
C THR A 336 -5.71 16.57 -1.00
N THR A 337 -5.08 16.81 -2.16
CA THR A 337 -5.45 17.92 -3.05
C THR A 337 -6.30 17.40 -4.22
N PRO A 338 -7.12 18.24 -4.87
CA PRO A 338 -7.90 17.84 -6.05
C PRO A 338 -7.02 17.23 -7.16
N GLU A 339 -5.82 17.78 -7.37
CA GLU A 339 -4.88 17.26 -8.38
C GLU A 339 -4.40 15.85 -8.04
N MET A 340 -4.13 15.57 -6.75
CA MET A 340 -3.76 14.22 -6.30
C MET A 340 -4.93 13.25 -6.42
N ASP A 341 -6.16 13.68 -6.11
CA ASP A 341 -7.34 12.84 -6.25
C ASP A 341 -7.57 12.43 -7.71
N ILE A 342 -7.44 13.36 -8.66
CA ILE A 342 -7.50 13.07 -10.10
C ILE A 342 -6.34 12.15 -10.52
N GLN A 343 -5.12 12.45 -10.06
CA GLN A 343 -3.93 11.64 -10.38
C GLN A 343 -4.07 10.21 -9.88
N ASP A 344 -4.61 10.01 -8.68
CA ASP A 344 -4.86 8.68 -8.12
C ASP A 344 -5.82 7.89 -9.03
N VAL A 345 -6.92 8.49 -9.51
CA VAL A 345 -7.85 7.80 -10.43
C VAL A 345 -7.20 7.46 -11.77
N ILE A 346 -6.37 8.36 -12.33
CA ILE A 346 -5.62 8.09 -13.56
C ILE A 346 -4.70 6.88 -13.39
N LEU A 347 -3.90 6.86 -12.31
CA LEU A 347 -2.95 5.78 -12.04
C LEU A 347 -3.65 4.44 -11.86
N LEU A 348 -4.80 4.42 -11.16
CA LEU A 348 -5.62 3.22 -11.00
C LEU A 348 -6.12 2.69 -12.35
N ARG A 349 -6.65 3.55 -13.22
CA ARG A 349 -7.10 3.13 -14.57
C ARG A 349 -5.95 2.58 -15.40
N GLU A 350 -4.79 3.25 -15.37
CA GLU A 350 -3.58 2.77 -16.05
C GLU A 350 -3.09 1.41 -15.50
N GLN A 351 -3.39 1.10 -14.25
CA GLN A 351 -3.09 -0.17 -13.58
C GLN A 351 -4.16 -1.27 -13.83
N ASN A 352 -5.14 -1.04 -14.70
CA ASN A 352 -6.29 -1.94 -14.94
C ASN A 352 -7.25 -2.10 -13.74
N VAL A 353 -7.19 -1.23 -12.74
CA VAL A 353 -8.18 -1.16 -11.65
C VAL A 353 -9.46 -0.53 -12.20
N ASN A 354 -10.62 -1.08 -11.82
CA ASN A 354 -11.94 -0.53 -12.18
C ASN A 354 -12.85 -0.30 -10.96
N TYR A 355 -12.33 -0.55 -9.75
CA TYR A 355 -13.06 -0.47 -8.51
C TYR A 355 -12.18 0.09 -7.37
N VAL A 356 -12.75 0.95 -6.52
CA VAL A 356 -12.08 1.48 -5.32
C VAL A 356 -13.00 1.33 -4.13
N ARG A 357 -12.45 0.85 -3.02
CA ARG A 357 -13.06 0.91 -1.69
C ARG A 357 -12.46 2.06 -0.90
N THR A 358 -13.30 2.90 -0.31
CA THR A 358 -12.89 4.10 0.45
C THR A 358 -12.65 3.77 1.93
N SER A 359 -11.63 2.95 2.19
CA SER A 359 -11.27 2.47 3.53
C SER A 359 -10.76 3.61 4.42
N HIS A 360 -11.36 3.93 5.58
CA HIS A 360 -12.67 3.52 6.07
C HIS A 360 -13.51 4.75 6.40
N TYR A 361 -13.66 5.63 5.40
CA TYR A 361 -14.36 6.90 5.50
C TYR A 361 -14.72 7.48 4.11
N PRO A 362 -15.78 8.30 4.01
CA PRO A 362 -16.18 8.92 2.75
C PRO A 362 -15.02 9.74 2.18
N PRO A 363 -14.74 9.68 0.86
CA PRO A 363 -13.68 10.46 0.25
C PRO A 363 -14.08 11.94 0.06
N SER A 364 -13.16 12.74 -0.48
CA SER A 364 -13.44 14.07 -1.01
C SER A 364 -14.44 14.00 -2.18
N GLU A 365 -15.21 15.06 -2.38
CA GLU A 365 -16.14 15.18 -3.52
C GLU A 365 -15.37 15.23 -4.84
N GLU A 366 -14.17 15.83 -4.81
CA GLU A 366 -13.24 15.90 -5.95
C GLU A 366 -12.78 14.52 -6.42
N PHE A 367 -12.55 13.58 -5.49
CA PHE A 367 -12.23 12.19 -5.84
C PHE A 367 -13.41 11.47 -6.50
N LEU A 368 -14.64 11.65 -5.99
CA LEU A 368 -15.84 11.05 -6.59
C LEU A 368 -16.14 11.64 -7.98
N ALA A 369 -15.98 12.95 -8.14
CA ALA A 369 -16.09 13.61 -9.44
C ALA A 369 -15.06 13.07 -10.44
N ALA A 370 -13.81 12.87 -10.02
CA ALA A 370 -12.79 12.24 -10.85
C ALA A 370 -13.16 10.79 -11.23
N CYS A 371 -13.76 10.03 -10.31
CA CYS A 371 -14.24 8.67 -10.56
C CYS A 371 -15.41 8.63 -11.56
N ASP A 372 -16.31 9.62 -11.50
CA ASP A 372 -17.42 9.75 -12.45
C ASP A 372 -16.91 10.07 -13.86
N GLU A 373 -16.00 11.03 -13.98
CA GLU A 373 -15.49 11.53 -15.26
C GLU A 373 -14.56 10.51 -15.94
N LEU A 374 -13.64 9.94 -15.18
CA LEU A 374 -12.64 9.03 -15.72
C LEU A 374 -13.14 7.58 -15.80
N GLY A 375 -14.18 7.21 -15.06
CA GLY A 375 -14.73 5.86 -15.05
C GLY A 375 -14.03 4.95 -14.04
N MET A 376 -14.56 4.96 -12.82
CA MET A 376 -14.16 4.08 -11.72
C MET A 376 -15.42 3.69 -10.92
N TYR A 377 -15.55 2.44 -10.52
CA TYR A 377 -16.59 2.04 -9.56
C TYR A 377 -16.11 2.30 -8.14
N VAL A 378 -17.00 2.81 -7.28
CA VAL A 378 -16.69 3.17 -5.89
C VAL A 378 -17.62 2.41 -4.95
N GLU A 379 -17.02 1.76 -3.97
CA GLU A 379 -17.70 1.45 -2.71
C GLU A 379 -17.39 2.56 -1.73
N GLU A 380 -18.45 3.26 -1.32
CA GLU A 380 -18.35 4.37 -0.39
C GLU A 380 -18.67 3.89 1.03
N GLU A 381 -17.69 4.02 1.93
CA GLU A 381 -17.75 3.49 3.29
C GLU A 381 -17.88 4.62 4.30
N THR A 382 -18.83 4.49 5.23
CA THR A 382 -18.98 5.46 6.32
C THR A 382 -17.79 5.40 7.29
N ALA A 383 -17.55 6.51 7.98
CA ALA A 383 -16.42 6.70 8.90
C ALA A 383 -16.62 6.02 10.27
N VAL A 384 -16.93 4.72 10.26
CA VAL A 384 -17.17 3.89 11.45
C VAL A 384 -16.44 2.57 11.30
N ASN A 385 -15.43 2.33 12.14
CA ASN A 385 -14.63 1.11 12.09
C ASN A 385 -14.15 0.63 13.48
N PHE A 386 -13.84 -0.65 13.58
CA PHE A 386 -13.38 -1.35 14.80
C PHE A 386 -14.31 -1.33 16.01
N GLN A 387 -15.56 -0.85 15.90
CA GLN A 387 -16.45 -0.74 17.06
C GLN A 387 -16.79 -2.12 17.62
N TYR A 388 -16.58 -2.33 18.92
CA TYR A 388 -16.75 -3.62 19.59
C TYR A 388 -15.82 -4.75 19.11
N ALA A 389 -14.70 -4.44 18.43
CA ALA A 389 -13.67 -5.39 18.01
C ALA A 389 -12.72 -5.79 19.16
N ASN A 390 -12.04 -6.94 19.12
CA ASN A 390 -10.80 -7.22 19.88
C ASN A 390 -10.70 -6.88 21.40
N GLY A 391 -11.80 -6.89 22.17
CA GLY A 391 -11.78 -6.74 23.64
C GLY A 391 -12.18 -5.34 24.15
N PRO A 392 -11.78 -4.93 25.38
CA PRO A 392 -12.12 -3.60 25.90
C PRO A 392 -11.22 -2.53 25.27
N GLY A 393 -11.65 -1.97 24.14
CA GLY A 393 -11.08 -0.77 23.53
C GLY A 393 -11.99 0.44 23.72
N PRO A 394 -11.60 1.63 23.23
CA PRO A 394 -12.47 2.79 23.30
C PRO A 394 -13.62 2.70 22.31
N TRP A 395 -14.69 2.02 22.72
CA TRP A 395 -15.93 1.93 21.96
C TRP A 395 -16.86 3.06 22.37
N ARG A 396 -17.50 3.67 21.37
CA ARG A 396 -18.54 4.67 21.60
C ARG A 396 -19.88 4.08 21.23
N ASP A 397 -20.89 4.23 22.09
CA ASP A 397 -22.25 3.71 21.87
C ASP A 397 -23.29 4.83 21.56
N ASP A 398 -22.80 6.02 21.24
CA ASP A 398 -23.62 7.20 20.99
C ASP A 398 -24.10 7.25 19.53
N GLU A 399 -25.41 7.07 19.31
CA GLU A 399 -26.05 6.93 17.99
C GLU A 399 -25.71 8.04 16.96
N PRO A 400 -25.63 9.34 17.32
CA PRO A 400 -25.27 10.41 16.38
C PRO A 400 -23.89 10.24 15.73
N TRP A 401 -22.91 9.64 16.41
CA TRP A 401 -21.58 9.39 15.84
C TRP A 401 -21.59 8.36 14.71
N TYR A 402 -22.64 7.53 14.63
CA TYR A 402 -22.82 6.54 13.57
C TYR A 402 -23.73 7.09 12.47
N MET A 403 -24.85 7.68 12.89
CA MET A 403 -25.92 8.07 11.98
C MET A 403 -25.63 9.38 11.24
N ASN A 404 -24.99 10.37 11.85
CA ASN A 404 -24.62 11.61 11.14
C ASN A 404 -23.69 11.30 9.98
N GLN A 405 -22.63 10.52 10.24
CA GLN A 405 -21.62 10.19 9.24
C GLN A 405 -22.22 9.43 8.03
N LEU A 406 -23.11 8.46 8.26
CA LEU A 406 -23.79 7.77 7.17
C LEU A 406 -24.79 8.67 6.43
N ALA A 407 -25.64 9.40 7.17
CA ALA A 407 -26.72 10.17 6.56
C ALA A 407 -26.18 11.35 5.74
N GLU A 408 -25.12 12.02 6.21
CA GLU A 408 -24.44 13.12 5.51
C GLU A 408 -23.73 12.61 4.24
N MET A 409 -23.05 11.45 4.30
CA MET A 409 -22.46 10.79 3.13
C MET A 409 -23.52 10.49 2.06
N ILE A 410 -24.61 9.79 2.42
CA ILE A 410 -25.65 9.43 1.44
C ILE A 410 -26.31 10.66 0.82
N GLU A 411 -26.60 11.69 1.61
CA GLU A 411 -27.25 12.89 1.07
C GLU A 411 -26.30 13.68 0.16
N ARG A 412 -25.00 13.74 0.45
CA ARG A 412 -24.01 14.38 -0.43
C ARG A 412 -23.82 13.58 -1.73
N ASP A 413 -23.62 12.27 -1.63
CA ASP A 413 -22.95 11.51 -2.68
C ASP A 413 -23.85 10.64 -3.56
N ARG A 414 -25.14 10.49 -3.22
CA ARG A 414 -26.08 9.60 -3.95
C ARG A 414 -26.22 9.87 -5.45
N SER A 415 -25.85 11.04 -5.94
CA SER A 415 -25.94 11.41 -7.35
C SER A 415 -24.67 11.12 -8.15
N HIS A 416 -23.60 10.63 -7.53
CA HIS A 416 -22.41 10.15 -8.23
C HIS A 416 -22.70 8.79 -8.90
N PRO A 417 -22.63 8.67 -10.25
CA PRO A 417 -22.79 7.38 -10.93
C PRO A 417 -21.64 6.41 -10.60
N SER A 418 -20.48 6.92 -10.16
CA SER A 418 -19.35 6.12 -9.72
C SER A 418 -19.61 5.34 -8.45
N VAL A 419 -20.45 5.83 -7.54
CA VAL A 419 -20.80 5.11 -6.30
C VAL A 419 -21.75 3.96 -6.64
N ILE A 420 -21.35 2.73 -6.33
CA ILE A 420 -22.09 1.51 -6.69
C ILE A 420 -22.47 0.66 -5.49
N ILE A 421 -21.85 0.84 -4.33
CA ILE A 421 -22.07 0.07 -3.10
C ILE A 421 -21.99 1.04 -1.92
N TRP A 422 -22.94 0.94 -0.99
CA TRP A 422 -22.87 1.62 0.31
C TRP A 422 -22.32 0.68 1.37
N SER A 423 -21.20 1.03 1.99
CA SER A 423 -20.63 0.26 3.10
C SER A 423 -20.91 0.89 4.46
N LEU A 424 -21.49 0.09 5.36
CA LEU A 424 -22.04 0.54 6.64
C LEU A 424 -21.02 0.67 7.76
N ALA A 425 -19.90 -0.07 7.69
CA ALA A 425 -18.81 -0.05 8.66
C ALA A 425 -17.69 -1.01 8.23
N ASN A 426 -16.57 -0.94 8.95
CA ASN A 426 -15.47 -1.90 8.85
C ASN A 426 -15.16 -2.59 10.19
N GLU A 427 -14.89 -3.89 10.13
CA GLU A 427 -14.38 -4.72 11.24
C GLU A 427 -15.04 -4.40 12.58
N SER A 428 -16.38 -4.47 12.64
CA SER A 428 -17.14 -4.05 13.82
C SER A 428 -18.09 -5.13 14.30
N GLY A 429 -18.31 -5.21 15.61
CA GLY A 429 -19.18 -6.17 16.27
C GLY A 429 -20.65 -5.81 16.09
N TRP A 430 -21.23 -6.19 14.96
CA TRP A 430 -22.65 -5.94 14.65
C TRP A 430 -23.59 -6.94 15.35
N ARG A 431 -24.42 -6.45 16.26
CA ARG A 431 -25.44 -7.23 16.96
C ARG A 431 -26.79 -7.13 16.26
N ALA A 432 -26.88 -7.69 15.06
CA ALA A 432 -27.99 -7.49 14.12
C ALA A 432 -29.41 -7.76 14.68
N ASN A 433 -29.51 -8.60 15.70
CA ASN A 433 -30.77 -9.00 16.33
C ASN A 433 -31.14 -8.19 17.59
N GLU A 434 -30.29 -7.27 18.04
CA GLU A 434 -30.56 -6.39 19.20
C GLU A 434 -31.34 -5.12 18.78
N GLU A 435 -32.40 -4.79 19.51
CA GLU A 435 -33.12 -3.53 19.33
C GLU A 435 -32.25 -2.36 19.79
N GLY A 436 -32.09 -1.34 18.93
CA GLY A 436 -31.24 -0.18 19.21
C GLY A 436 -29.78 -0.31 18.76
N ASP A 437 -29.39 -1.42 18.10
CA ASP A 437 -28.09 -1.56 17.44
C ASP A 437 -27.91 -0.51 16.33
N LYS A 438 -26.76 0.17 16.31
CA LYS A 438 -26.51 1.33 15.45
C LYS A 438 -26.29 0.95 13.98
N PHE A 439 -25.73 -0.23 13.73
CA PHE A 439 -25.52 -0.71 12.36
C PHE A 439 -26.83 -1.21 11.73
N ARG A 440 -27.69 -1.84 12.52
CA ARG A 440 -29.07 -2.14 12.12
C ARG A 440 -29.82 -0.85 11.79
N ARG A 441 -29.62 0.21 12.58
CA ARG A 441 -30.23 1.52 12.34
C ARG A 441 -29.75 2.17 11.04
N GLN A 442 -28.45 2.13 10.79
CA GLN A 442 -27.81 2.56 9.55
C GLN A 442 -28.40 1.83 8.34
N LEU A 443 -28.45 0.49 8.37
CA LEU A 443 -29.06 -0.32 7.31
C LEU A 443 -30.52 0.08 7.03
N GLN A 444 -31.34 0.24 8.08
CA GLN A 444 -32.74 0.64 7.93
C GLN A 444 -32.89 2.02 7.31
N TYR A 445 -31.98 2.96 7.62
CA TYR A 445 -31.96 4.27 6.98
C TYR A 445 -31.66 4.16 5.49
N VAL A 446 -30.61 3.41 5.10
CA VAL A 446 -30.30 3.21 3.67
C VAL A 446 -31.49 2.61 2.94
N GLN A 447 -32.06 1.51 3.45
CA GLN A 447 -33.22 0.83 2.83
C GLN A 447 -34.47 1.72 2.68
N GLN A 448 -34.57 2.84 3.41
CA GLN A 448 -35.65 3.81 3.30
C GLN A 448 -35.32 4.97 2.34
N GLU A 449 -34.06 5.39 2.30
CA GLU A 449 -33.62 6.63 1.65
C GLU A 449 -32.96 6.43 0.28
N GLU A 450 -32.36 5.27 0.06
CA GLU A 450 -31.63 4.90 -1.16
C GLU A 450 -31.79 3.39 -1.41
N THR A 451 -32.45 3.01 -2.51
CA THR A 451 -32.68 1.60 -2.86
C THR A 451 -32.15 1.20 -4.24
N THR A 452 -31.35 2.07 -4.86
CA THR A 452 -30.77 1.82 -6.18
C THR A 452 -29.41 1.13 -6.10
N ARG A 453 -28.77 1.16 -4.93
CA ARG A 453 -27.45 0.54 -4.67
C ARG A 453 -27.53 -0.57 -3.61
N PRO A 454 -26.76 -1.66 -3.77
CA PRO A 454 -26.60 -2.67 -2.74
C PRO A 454 -25.86 -2.12 -1.50
N THR A 455 -26.18 -2.69 -0.36
CA THR A 455 -25.49 -2.48 0.91
C THR A 455 -24.44 -3.56 1.17
N LYS A 456 -23.38 -3.19 1.88
CA LYS A 456 -22.33 -4.09 2.38
C LYS A 456 -21.95 -3.70 3.81
N PHE A 457 -21.53 -4.66 4.62
CA PHE A 457 -20.81 -4.41 5.86
C PHE A 457 -19.46 -5.11 5.77
N SER A 458 -18.36 -4.38 5.95
CA SER A 458 -17.02 -4.96 5.86
C SER A 458 -16.69 -5.73 7.14
N TYR A 459 -16.56 -7.05 7.02
CA TYR A 459 -16.17 -8.01 8.06
C TYR A 459 -16.89 -7.88 9.43
N PRO A 460 -18.20 -8.22 9.53
CA PRO A 460 -18.97 -8.10 10.77
C PRO A 460 -18.72 -9.23 11.79
N PHE A 461 -18.16 -8.95 12.97
CA PHE A 461 -17.72 -9.99 13.93
C PHE A 461 -18.82 -10.78 14.65
N LEU A 462 -20.01 -10.21 14.86
CA LEU A 462 -21.04 -10.74 15.77
C LEU A 462 -22.34 -11.17 15.07
N VAL A 463 -22.34 -11.26 13.74
CA VAL A 463 -23.54 -11.63 12.96
C VAL A 463 -23.61 -13.15 12.82
N GLU A 464 -24.55 -13.78 13.53
CA GLU A 464 -24.78 -15.23 13.52
C GLU A 464 -25.54 -15.72 12.27
N ASP A 465 -26.41 -14.89 11.69
CA ASP A 465 -27.15 -15.15 10.46
C ASP A 465 -26.78 -14.11 9.38
N GLY A 466 -25.78 -14.42 8.56
CA GLY A 466 -25.25 -13.51 7.53
C GLY A 466 -26.19 -12.99 6.40
N SER A 467 -27.48 -12.75 6.66
CA SER A 467 -28.37 -12.01 5.76
C SER A 467 -28.85 -10.70 6.39
N THR A 468 -27.93 -9.74 6.50
CA THR A 468 -28.29 -8.37 6.86
C THR A 468 -28.02 -7.35 5.75
N THR A 469 -27.04 -7.60 4.87
CA THR A 469 -26.69 -6.74 3.72
C THR A 469 -26.77 -7.52 2.40
N ASP A 470 -26.73 -6.80 1.27
CA ASP A 470 -26.90 -7.37 -0.07
C ASP A 470 -25.65 -8.09 -0.59
N ILE A 471 -24.47 -7.75 -0.06
CA ILE A 471 -23.17 -8.30 -0.44
C ILE A 471 -22.47 -8.83 0.81
N TYR A 472 -21.94 -10.05 0.72
CA TYR A 472 -21.11 -10.62 1.78
C TYR A 472 -19.65 -10.18 1.60
N SER A 473 -19.04 -9.69 2.67
CA SER A 473 -17.63 -9.25 2.74
C SER A 473 -16.74 -10.36 3.28
N ALA A 474 -15.57 -10.51 2.67
CA ALA A 474 -14.57 -11.49 3.01
C ALA A 474 -13.17 -10.86 3.12
N HIS A 475 -12.55 -10.96 4.30
CA HIS A 475 -11.17 -10.53 4.53
C HIS A 475 -10.21 -11.72 4.42
N TYR A 476 -9.17 -11.58 3.59
CA TYR A 476 -7.99 -12.45 3.56
C TYR A 476 -8.26 -13.97 3.47
N ILE A 477 -9.32 -14.40 2.75
CA ILE A 477 -9.65 -15.82 2.53
C ILE A 477 -8.49 -16.58 1.88
N ASP A 478 -7.93 -17.58 2.55
CA ASP A 478 -6.86 -18.44 2.01
C ASP A 478 -7.20 -18.96 0.60
N TYR A 479 -6.21 -18.87 -0.30
CA TYR A 479 -6.35 -19.18 -1.73
C TYR A 479 -6.77 -20.63 -2.01
N THR A 480 -6.59 -21.54 -1.05
CA THR A 480 -7.01 -22.94 -1.14
C THR A 480 -8.53 -23.11 -1.07
N ASN A 481 -9.25 -22.20 -0.42
CA ASN A 481 -10.72 -22.21 -0.34
C ASN A 481 -11.37 -21.75 -1.65
N ASP A 482 -12.64 -22.10 -1.88
CA ASP A 482 -13.40 -21.51 -2.98
C ASP A 482 -13.59 -20.00 -2.78
N MET A 483 -13.69 -19.22 -3.86
CA MET A 483 -13.75 -17.76 -3.76
C MET A 483 -15.18 -17.23 -3.58
N ASP A 484 -16.20 -18.09 -3.60
CA ASP A 484 -17.57 -17.81 -3.16
C ASP A 484 -17.85 -18.37 -1.75
N TYR A 485 -16.77 -18.69 -1.02
CA TYR A 485 -16.82 -19.26 0.31
C TYR A 485 -17.25 -18.22 1.36
N HIS A 486 -18.15 -18.62 2.25
CA HIS A 486 -18.68 -17.77 3.32
C HIS A 486 -18.22 -18.33 4.68
N LEU A 487 -17.53 -17.50 5.46
CA LEU A 487 -17.04 -17.83 6.80
C LEU A 487 -17.96 -17.25 7.87
N VAL A 488 -18.11 -17.97 8.99
CA VAL A 488 -18.64 -17.37 10.22
C VAL A 488 -17.51 -16.55 10.86
N THR A 489 -17.78 -15.27 11.11
CA THR A 489 -16.79 -14.31 11.59
C THR A 489 -16.28 -14.63 13.00
N TYR A 490 -15.13 -14.06 13.35
CA TYR A 490 -14.39 -14.28 14.59
C TYR A 490 -15.25 -14.05 15.85
N GLY A 491 -15.44 -15.07 16.69
CA GLY A 491 -16.20 -14.96 17.96
C GLY A 491 -17.18 -16.10 18.21
N VAL A 492 -17.56 -16.84 17.16
CA VAL A 492 -18.26 -18.12 17.28
C VAL A 492 -17.21 -19.21 17.27
N SER A 493 -17.04 -19.92 18.39
CA SER A 493 -16.06 -20.99 18.53
C SER A 493 -16.49 -22.23 17.75
N GLU A 494 -16.47 -22.16 16.42
CA GLU A 494 -16.51 -23.31 15.52
C GLU A 494 -15.98 -22.84 14.17
N LYS A 495 -14.66 -23.06 13.94
CA LYS A 495 -14.16 -23.28 12.59
C LYS A 495 -15.08 -24.36 11.99
N ASP A 496 -15.60 -24.12 10.78
CA ASP A 496 -16.31 -25.11 9.94
C ASP A 496 -17.86 -25.10 9.91
N ILE A 497 -18.53 -23.96 10.08
CA ILE A 497 -19.94 -23.85 9.62
C ILE A 497 -19.99 -23.12 8.27
N VAL A 498 -20.14 -23.90 7.20
CA VAL A 498 -20.44 -23.39 5.85
C VAL A 498 -21.92 -23.03 5.77
N ILE A 499 -22.24 -21.75 5.61
CA ILE A 499 -23.60 -21.31 5.34
C ILE A 499 -23.69 -20.99 3.84
N ASN A 500 -24.60 -21.66 3.13
CA ASN A 500 -24.82 -21.42 1.71
C ASN A 500 -25.70 -20.17 1.56
N TYR A 501 -25.09 -19.02 1.28
CA TYR A 501 -25.81 -17.77 1.05
C TYR A 501 -26.20 -17.60 -0.42
N SER A 502 -27.25 -16.80 -0.63
CA SER A 502 -27.72 -16.38 -1.95
C SER A 502 -27.03 -15.10 -2.47
N SER A 503 -26.22 -14.43 -1.66
CA SER A 503 -25.58 -13.15 -2.00
C SER A 503 -24.21 -13.33 -2.68
N PRO A 504 -23.74 -12.34 -3.47
CA PRO A 504 -22.35 -12.31 -3.95
C PRO A 504 -21.36 -12.14 -2.79
N VAL A 505 -20.15 -12.70 -2.97
CA VAL A 505 -18.99 -12.51 -2.10
C VAL A 505 -18.04 -11.49 -2.72
N ILE A 506 -17.69 -10.45 -1.99
CA ILE A 506 -16.59 -9.55 -2.33
C ILE A 506 -15.42 -9.76 -1.37
N HIS A 507 -14.22 -9.93 -1.93
CA HIS A 507 -12.97 -9.99 -1.15
C HIS A 507 -12.47 -8.57 -0.91
N ASP A 508 -13.18 -7.81 -0.10
CA ASP A 508 -13.00 -6.36 0.07
C ASP A 508 -11.69 -5.95 0.76
N GLU A 509 -10.99 -6.91 1.38
CA GLU A 509 -9.56 -6.82 1.67
C GLU A 509 -8.87 -8.13 1.32
N TYR A 510 -7.97 -8.12 0.35
CA TYR A 510 -7.22 -9.32 -0.03
C TYR A 510 -5.84 -9.02 -0.58
N ALA A 511 -5.02 -10.08 -0.63
CA ALA A 511 -3.65 -10.06 -1.17
C ALA A 511 -2.84 -8.88 -0.62
N HIS A 512 -2.85 -8.72 0.71
CA HIS A 512 -2.08 -7.71 1.39
C HIS A 512 -0.59 -7.83 0.99
N ILE A 513 0.04 -6.69 0.70
CA ILE A 513 1.45 -6.68 0.32
C ILE A 513 2.34 -6.94 1.55
N ALA A 514 3.62 -7.27 1.36
CA ALA A 514 4.53 -7.71 2.42
C ALA A 514 5.05 -6.61 3.38
N CYS A 515 4.24 -5.62 3.75
CA CYS A 515 4.66 -4.44 4.51
C CYS A 515 5.05 -4.72 5.98
N TYR A 516 4.43 -5.72 6.62
CA TYR A 516 4.68 -6.05 8.02
C TYR A 516 5.89 -6.97 8.19
N ASN A 517 6.39 -7.51 7.08
CA ASN A 517 7.55 -8.38 7.08
C ASN A 517 8.82 -7.55 6.87
N ILE A 518 9.10 -6.67 7.83
CA ILE A 518 10.17 -5.67 7.77
C ILE A 518 11.53 -6.34 7.55
N GLU A 519 11.78 -7.47 8.23
CA GLU A 519 13.02 -8.24 8.06
C GLU A 519 13.23 -8.69 6.61
N GLU A 520 12.18 -9.15 5.92
CA GLU A 520 12.26 -9.52 4.51
C GLU A 520 12.44 -8.31 3.60
N LEU A 521 11.74 -7.21 3.86
CA LEU A 521 11.86 -5.98 3.07
C LEU A 521 13.27 -5.36 3.19
N GLU A 522 13.88 -5.43 4.38
CA GLU A 522 15.25 -4.96 4.61
C GLU A 522 16.31 -5.87 3.98
N ARG A 523 16.01 -7.17 3.86
CA ARG A 523 16.90 -8.22 3.36
C ARG A 523 16.87 -8.33 1.84
N ASP A 524 15.70 -8.30 1.22
CA ASP A 524 15.53 -8.54 -0.21
C ASP A 524 14.27 -7.90 -0.80
N ASN A 525 14.48 -6.89 -1.63
CA ASN A 525 13.41 -6.22 -2.38
C ASN A 525 12.62 -7.13 -3.34
N ASN A 526 13.13 -8.34 -3.69
CA ASN A 526 12.41 -9.25 -4.57
C ASN A 526 11.11 -9.78 -3.95
N VAL A 527 10.92 -9.69 -2.63
CA VAL A 527 9.63 -10.00 -1.99
C VAL A 527 8.47 -9.20 -2.61
N ARG A 528 8.72 -7.97 -3.07
CA ARG A 528 7.74 -7.11 -3.75
C ARG A 528 7.35 -7.62 -5.13
N ASN A 529 8.34 -8.09 -5.90
CA ASN A 529 8.09 -8.72 -7.20
C ASN A 529 7.41 -10.09 -7.02
N PHE A 530 7.82 -10.87 -6.02
CA PHE A 530 7.27 -12.19 -5.72
C PHE A 530 5.80 -12.11 -5.26
N TRP A 531 5.41 -11.04 -4.55
CA TRP A 531 4.00 -10.78 -4.20
C TRP A 531 3.05 -10.83 -5.42
N GLY A 532 3.55 -10.54 -6.63
CA GLY A 532 2.81 -10.70 -7.88
C GLY A 532 2.22 -12.10 -8.12
N GLU A 533 2.80 -13.14 -7.52
CA GLU A 533 2.24 -14.49 -7.53
C GLU A 533 0.93 -14.61 -6.75
N SER A 534 0.85 -13.96 -5.59
CA SER A 534 -0.33 -13.96 -4.73
C SER A 534 -1.52 -13.34 -5.47
N VAL A 535 -1.37 -12.08 -5.90
CA VAL A 535 -2.45 -11.36 -6.60
C VAL A 535 -2.86 -12.04 -7.90
N TYR A 536 -1.91 -12.57 -8.69
CA TYR A 536 -2.23 -13.26 -9.93
C TYR A 536 -3.10 -14.51 -9.70
N LYS A 537 -2.67 -15.40 -8.79
CA LYS A 537 -3.37 -16.66 -8.51
C LYS A 537 -4.77 -16.43 -7.96
N ILE A 538 -4.90 -15.51 -7.00
CA ILE A 538 -6.18 -15.27 -6.33
C ILE A 538 -7.15 -14.57 -7.29
N TRP A 539 -6.69 -13.55 -8.03
CA TRP A 539 -7.55 -12.86 -9.00
C TRP A 539 -8.04 -13.80 -10.10
N GLU A 540 -7.16 -14.64 -10.66
CA GLU A 540 -7.55 -15.64 -11.66
C GLU A 540 -8.62 -16.60 -11.10
N LYS A 541 -8.54 -16.98 -9.83
CA LYS A 541 -9.56 -17.78 -9.17
C LYS A 541 -10.89 -17.00 -9.02
N ILE A 542 -10.84 -15.77 -8.51
CA ILE A 542 -12.03 -14.90 -8.32
C ILE A 542 -12.80 -14.71 -9.64
N VAL A 543 -12.13 -14.35 -10.73
CA VAL A 543 -12.78 -14.12 -12.04
C VAL A 543 -13.54 -15.35 -12.52
N ASN A 544 -12.99 -16.53 -12.30
CA ASN A 544 -13.54 -17.81 -12.75
C ASN A 544 -14.55 -18.43 -11.78
N THR A 545 -14.70 -17.90 -10.57
CA THR A 545 -15.68 -18.36 -9.59
C THR A 545 -17.02 -17.62 -9.75
N HIS A 546 -18.10 -18.39 -9.91
CA HIS A 546 -19.48 -17.88 -9.86
C HIS A 546 -19.80 -17.40 -8.44
N GLY A 547 -20.45 -16.24 -8.29
CA GLY A 547 -20.72 -15.66 -6.98
C GLY A 547 -19.58 -14.85 -6.35
N ALA A 548 -18.34 -14.98 -6.83
CA ALA A 548 -17.21 -14.16 -6.38
C ALA A 548 -17.19 -12.82 -7.14
N LEU A 549 -17.78 -11.76 -6.60
CA LEU A 549 -17.97 -10.46 -7.26
C LEU A 549 -16.65 -9.77 -7.66
N GLY A 550 -15.58 -9.99 -6.90
CA GLY A 550 -14.31 -9.30 -7.10
C GLY A 550 -13.53 -9.21 -5.81
N GLY A 551 -12.55 -8.31 -5.77
CA GLY A 551 -11.84 -8.00 -4.53
C GLY A 551 -11.11 -6.67 -4.59
N ALA A 552 -10.75 -6.14 -3.42
CA ALA A 552 -9.95 -4.93 -3.28
C ALA A 552 -8.62 -5.22 -2.58
N LEU A 553 -7.51 -4.93 -3.27
CA LEU A 553 -6.16 -5.05 -2.74
C LEU A 553 -5.96 -4.12 -1.53
N TRP A 554 -5.29 -4.61 -0.49
CA TRP A 554 -4.88 -3.78 0.65
C TRP A 554 -3.41 -3.35 0.51
N ALA A 555 -3.07 -2.09 0.21
CA ALA A 555 -3.92 -0.95 -0.20
C ALA A 555 -3.26 -0.18 -1.37
N ASN A 556 -3.83 0.93 -1.86
CA ASN A 556 -3.35 1.57 -3.10
C ASN A 556 -2.03 2.36 -2.93
N ILE A 557 -1.91 3.14 -1.86
CA ILE A 557 -0.78 4.04 -1.60
C ILE A 557 -0.13 3.64 -0.26
N ASP A 558 1.18 3.84 -0.16
CA ASP A 558 1.92 3.67 1.10
C ASP A 558 1.33 4.56 2.20
N ASP A 559 1.00 3.98 3.36
CA ASP A 559 0.50 4.71 4.52
C ASP A 559 1.67 5.21 5.36
N ILE A 560 2.34 6.25 4.83
CA ILE A 560 3.57 6.83 5.40
C ILE A 560 3.47 8.36 5.46
N PHE A 561 3.90 8.93 6.58
CA PHE A 561 3.88 10.37 6.83
C PHE A 561 5.25 10.87 7.29
N PHE A 562 5.69 12.00 6.74
CA PHE A 562 6.96 12.64 7.12
C PHE A 562 6.68 13.74 8.14
N LEU A 563 6.70 13.39 9.42
CA LEU A 563 6.44 14.31 10.52
C LEU A 563 7.53 15.40 10.58
N PRO A 564 7.16 16.68 10.78
CA PRO A 564 8.13 17.76 11.00
C PRO A 564 8.96 17.55 12.28
N ASP A 565 10.15 18.16 12.30
CA ASP A 565 10.98 18.19 13.51
C ASP A 565 10.21 18.86 14.67
N GLY A 566 10.23 18.24 15.85
CA GLY A 566 9.61 18.78 17.07
C GLY A 566 8.21 18.23 17.40
N VAL A 567 7.66 17.34 16.57
CA VAL A 567 6.41 16.61 16.86
C VAL A 567 6.75 15.14 17.23
N PRO A 568 6.87 14.80 18.53
CA PRO A 568 7.31 13.48 18.95
C PRO A 568 6.20 12.43 19.05
N GLU A 569 4.92 12.84 19.04
CA GLU A 569 3.81 11.93 19.28
C GLU A 569 3.56 11.02 18.09
N ARG A 570 3.85 9.73 18.29
CA ARG A 570 3.50 8.65 17.38
C ARG A 570 3.18 7.40 18.15
N HIS A 571 2.18 6.66 17.69
CA HIS A 571 1.74 5.41 18.33
C HIS A 571 2.23 4.17 17.56
N GLN A 572 3.20 4.34 16.67
CA GLN A 572 3.77 3.26 15.85
C GLN A 572 4.64 2.33 16.68
N GLN A 573 4.44 1.03 16.48
CA GLN A 573 5.06 0.00 17.31
C GLN A 573 5.82 -1.08 16.50
N HIS A 574 5.53 -1.22 15.21
CA HIS A 574 6.07 -2.28 14.36
C HIS A 574 7.28 -1.87 13.52
N SER A 575 7.51 -0.58 13.24
CA SER A 575 8.74 -0.11 12.57
C SER A 575 9.56 0.81 13.47
N ILE A 576 10.88 0.83 13.20
CA ILE A 576 11.89 1.61 13.89
C ILE A 576 12.31 2.87 13.11
N GLY A 577 11.67 3.13 11.97
CA GLY A 577 11.99 4.23 11.07
C GLY A 577 11.70 5.62 11.63
N THR A 578 12.04 6.62 10.83
CA THR A 578 11.80 8.04 11.16
C THR A 578 10.45 8.55 10.68
N ALA A 579 9.87 7.93 9.65
CA ALA A 579 8.53 8.25 9.20
C ALA A 579 7.47 7.62 10.13
N ALA A 580 6.26 8.19 10.13
CA ALA A 580 5.08 7.65 10.82
C ALA A 580 4.18 6.88 9.84
N GLY A 581 3.18 6.17 10.37
CA GLY A 581 2.16 5.43 9.59
C GLY A 581 2.29 3.91 9.66
N TYR A 582 1.35 3.19 9.03
CA TYR A 582 1.36 1.73 9.05
C TYR A 582 2.39 1.08 8.11
N GLY A 583 2.88 1.81 7.11
CA GLY A 583 3.99 1.36 6.27
C GLY A 583 3.69 1.32 4.79
N GLU A 584 4.57 0.64 4.06
CA GLU A 584 4.65 0.74 2.59
C GLU A 584 3.58 -0.06 1.84
N TRP A 585 2.31 0.08 2.24
CA TRP A 585 1.10 -0.62 1.75
C TRP A 585 0.77 -0.51 0.27
N GLY A 586 1.35 0.46 -0.45
CA GLY A 586 0.89 0.83 -1.77
C GLY A 586 1.20 -0.21 -2.82
N ASN A 587 0.16 -0.85 -3.35
CA ASN A 587 0.25 -1.69 -4.53
C ASN A 587 0.23 -0.88 -5.83
N MET A 588 -0.30 0.35 -5.82
CA MET A 588 -0.29 1.27 -6.97
C MET A 588 0.97 2.14 -6.93
N SER A 589 1.27 2.77 -5.80
CA SER A 589 2.40 3.70 -5.74
C SER A 589 2.94 3.90 -4.33
N ASP A 590 4.11 4.53 -4.24
CA ASP A 590 4.55 5.14 -2.99
C ASP A 590 3.73 6.41 -2.67
N VAL A 591 4.02 7.04 -1.52
CA VAL A 591 3.38 8.30 -1.08
C VAL A 591 3.54 9.46 -2.07
N TRP A 592 4.56 9.41 -2.93
CA TRP A 592 4.84 10.42 -3.96
C TRP A 592 4.24 10.07 -5.33
N ARG A 593 3.40 9.03 -5.39
CA ARG A 593 2.76 8.53 -6.61
C ARG A 593 3.77 7.99 -7.65
N ARG A 594 4.96 7.57 -7.22
CA ARG A 594 5.92 6.85 -8.08
C ARG A 594 5.53 5.39 -8.16
N HIS A 595 5.69 4.78 -9.34
CA HIS A 595 5.41 3.37 -9.54
C HIS A 595 6.36 2.50 -8.72
N LYS A 596 5.78 1.59 -7.93
CA LYS A 596 6.49 0.52 -7.22
C LYS A 596 6.48 -0.78 -8.04
N PRO A 597 7.29 -1.80 -7.71
CA PRO A 597 7.22 -3.11 -8.37
C PRO A 597 5.81 -3.70 -8.39
N GLU A 598 5.09 -3.57 -7.28
CA GLU A 598 3.72 -4.03 -7.08
C GLU A 598 2.75 -3.45 -8.12
N TYR A 599 2.98 -2.20 -8.58
CA TYR A 599 2.13 -1.54 -9.60
C TYR A 599 1.97 -2.42 -10.84
N TRP A 600 3.12 -2.88 -11.35
CA TRP A 600 3.18 -3.66 -12.56
C TRP A 600 2.68 -5.08 -12.36
N MET A 601 2.83 -5.63 -11.14
CA MET A 601 2.31 -6.94 -10.80
C MET A 601 0.77 -6.93 -10.76
N THR A 602 0.17 -5.91 -10.14
CA THR A 602 -1.27 -5.68 -10.17
C THR A 602 -1.74 -5.46 -11.61
N LYS A 603 -1.07 -4.59 -12.39
CA LYS A 603 -1.45 -4.33 -13.79
C LYS A 603 -1.54 -5.60 -14.62
N LYS A 604 -0.54 -6.48 -14.50
CA LYS A 604 -0.53 -7.78 -15.15
C LYS A 604 -1.61 -8.72 -14.61
N ALA A 605 -1.78 -8.80 -13.29
CA ALA A 605 -2.82 -9.63 -12.69
C ALA A 605 -4.22 -9.19 -13.13
N TYR A 606 -4.53 -7.89 -13.12
CA TYR A 606 -5.83 -7.30 -13.45
C TYR A 606 -6.10 -7.05 -14.92
N SER A 607 -5.14 -7.41 -15.79
CA SER A 607 -5.32 -7.29 -17.23
C SER A 607 -6.63 -7.95 -17.70
N PRO A 608 -7.50 -7.21 -18.41
CA PRO A 608 -8.73 -7.72 -18.99
C PRO A 608 -8.49 -8.57 -20.24
N ILE A 609 -7.23 -8.74 -20.67
CA ILE A 609 -6.85 -9.61 -21.77
C ILE A 609 -6.11 -10.80 -21.18
N ARG A 610 -6.49 -12.02 -21.58
CA ARG A 610 -5.76 -13.23 -21.18
C ARG A 610 -5.26 -14.04 -22.35
N ILE A 611 -3.93 -14.20 -22.39
CA ILE A 611 -3.23 -15.12 -23.27
C ILE A 611 -2.38 -16.03 -22.40
N LYS A 612 -2.42 -17.34 -22.68
CA LYS A 612 -1.54 -18.29 -22.02
C LYS A 612 -0.11 -18.06 -22.52
N GLU A 613 0.76 -17.58 -21.64
CA GLU A 613 2.17 -17.38 -21.97
C GLU A 613 2.89 -18.71 -22.18
N GLY A 614 3.82 -18.70 -23.14
CA GLY A 614 4.56 -19.87 -23.59
C GLY A 614 4.88 -19.78 -25.08
N THR A 615 5.42 -20.87 -25.62
CA THR A 615 5.68 -20.94 -27.07
C THR A 615 4.37 -21.07 -27.84
N VAL A 616 4.19 -20.27 -28.88
CA VAL A 616 3.01 -20.36 -29.77
C VAL A 616 3.17 -21.42 -30.88
N GLY A 617 4.37 -22.00 -31.01
CA GLY A 617 4.71 -23.00 -32.00
C GLY A 617 4.97 -22.39 -33.37
N ASN A 618 5.86 -23.00 -34.15
CA ASN A 618 6.13 -22.58 -35.52
C ASN A 618 5.17 -23.25 -36.52
N PRO A 619 4.25 -22.50 -37.16
CA PRO A 619 3.31 -23.09 -38.11
C PRO A 619 3.88 -23.18 -39.54
N GLY A 620 5.14 -22.79 -39.78
CA GLY A 620 5.74 -22.72 -41.12
C GLY A 620 5.17 -21.57 -41.93
N TYR A 621 4.73 -21.83 -43.17
CA TYR A 621 4.00 -20.83 -43.98
C TYR A 621 2.49 -20.96 -43.73
N ALA A 622 1.99 -20.31 -42.69
CA ALA A 622 0.57 -20.32 -42.31
C ALA A 622 0.24 -19.14 -41.37
N PRO A 623 -1.05 -18.80 -41.19
CA PRO A 623 -1.46 -17.88 -40.13
C PRO A 623 -1.04 -18.41 -38.76
N LEU A 624 -0.65 -17.50 -37.87
CA LEU A 624 -0.35 -17.84 -36.48
C LEU A 624 -1.61 -17.63 -35.64
N ILE A 625 -2.05 -18.69 -34.94
CA ILE A 625 -3.29 -18.69 -34.15
C ILE A 625 -2.94 -18.63 -32.68
N ILE A 626 -3.48 -17.63 -31.98
CA ILE A 626 -3.24 -17.39 -30.55
C ILE A 626 -4.58 -17.43 -29.82
N SER A 627 -4.71 -18.29 -28.81
CA SER A 627 -5.90 -18.31 -27.96
C SER A 627 -5.93 -17.08 -27.05
N ILE A 628 -7.09 -16.43 -26.98
CA ILE A 628 -7.29 -15.19 -26.23
C ILE A 628 -8.63 -15.20 -25.50
N SER A 629 -8.67 -14.63 -24.29
CA SER A 629 -9.88 -14.42 -23.50
C SER A 629 -10.11 -12.93 -23.25
N ASN A 630 -11.38 -12.52 -23.33
CA ASN A 630 -11.86 -11.19 -22.98
C ASN A 630 -12.43 -11.22 -21.55
N TRP A 631 -11.80 -10.48 -20.63
CA TRP A 631 -12.23 -10.30 -19.24
C TRP A 631 -12.65 -8.85 -18.92
N PHE A 632 -12.92 -8.01 -19.94
CA PHE A 632 -13.63 -6.75 -19.74
C PHE A 632 -15.05 -7.00 -19.21
N ASN A 633 -15.63 -5.99 -18.54
CA ASN A 633 -17.03 -6.00 -18.10
C ASN A 633 -17.98 -5.66 -19.26
N HIS A 634 -17.63 -4.65 -20.07
CA HIS A 634 -18.54 -4.05 -21.05
C HIS A 634 -17.93 -3.97 -22.47
N THR A 635 -16.61 -4.00 -22.59
CA THR A 635 -15.88 -3.81 -23.86
C THR A 635 -15.75 -5.12 -24.65
N ASN A 636 -16.10 -5.09 -25.94
CA ASN A 636 -15.82 -6.17 -26.88
C ASN A 636 -14.37 -6.05 -27.41
N LEU A 637 -13.71 -7.16 -27.71
CA LEU A 637 -12.35 -7.10 -28.27
C LEU A 637 -12.25 -6.45 -29.65
N ASN A 638 -13.35 -6.34 -30.40
CA ASN A 638 -13.37 -5.58 -31.65
C ASN A 638 -13.30 -4.05 -31.46
N GLU A 639 -13.37 -3.57 -30.22
CA GLU A 639 -13.14 -2.17 -29.84
C GLU A 639 -11.69 -1.92 -29.39
N VAL A 640 -10.91 -2.99 -29.16
CA VAL A 640 -9.52 -2.93 -28.68
C VAL A 640 -8.56 -2.86 -29.88
N ASN A 641 -7.67 -1.88 -29.88
CA ASN A 641 -6.60 -1.75 -30.86
C ASN A 641 -5.42 -2.65 -30.45
N ILE A 642 -4.96 -3.49 -31.37
CA ILE A 642 -3.88 -4.45 -31.16
C ILE A 642 -2.67 -3.99 -31.98
N GLY A 643 -1.64 -3.52 -31.28
CA GLY A 643 -0.30 -3.32 -31.81
C GLY A 643 0.41 -4.67 -31.96
N TYR A 644 1.14 -4.85 -33.05
CA TYR A 644 1.83 -6.10 -33.36
C TYR A 644 3.24 -5.80 -33.90
N SER A 645 4.26 -6.49 -33.38
CA SER A 645 5.61 -6.46 -33.95
C SER A 645 6.35 -7.80 -33.81
N ILE A 646 7.36 -8.01 -34.66
CA ILE A 646 8.18 -9.23 -34.67
C ILE A 646 9.57 -8.88 -34.15
N HIS A 647 10.00 -9.59 -33.10
CA HIS A 647 11.30 -9.41 -32.46
C HIS A 647 12.23 -10.58 -32.83
N VAL A 648 13.34 -10.31 -33.51
CA VAL A 648 14.32 -11.34 -33.93
C VAL A 648 15.73 -10.81 -33.84
N ASP A 649 16.63 -11.54 -33.18
CA ASP A 649 18.06 -11.19 -33.06
C ASP A 649 18.33 -9.72 -32.65
N GLY A 650 17.51 -9.17 -31.74
CA GLY A 650 17.60 -7.79 -31.27
C GLY A 650 16.95 -6.73 -32.17
N GLN A 651 16.42 -7.12 -33.32
CA GLN A 651 15.65 -6.26 -34.23
C GLN A 651 14.16 -6.32 -33.90
N ILE A 652 13.51 -5.16 -33.94
CA ILE A 652 12.05 -5.02 -33.82
C ILE A 652 11.52 -4.64 -35.20
N ILE A 653 10.58 -5.42 -35.72
CA ILE A 653 9.95 -5.23 -37.03
C ILE A 653 8.47 -4.91 -36.79
N PRO A 654 8.08 -3.62 -36.76
CA PRO A 654 6.70 -3.20 -36.54
C PRO A 654 5.77 -3.71 -37.64
N GLN A 655 4.53 -4.02 -37.28
CA GLN A 655 3.45 -4.37 -38.20
C GLN A 655 2.29 -3.36 -38.02
N PRO A 656 1.41 -3.22 -39.03
CA PRO A 656 0.21 -2.41 -38.88
C PRO A 656 -0.66 -2.90 -37.72
N SER A 657 -1.16 -1.99 -36.90
CA SER A 657 -2.14 -2.32 -35.87
C SER A 657 -3.50 -2.65 -36.49
N PHE A 658 -4.34 -3.33 -35.73
CA PHE A 658 -5.69 -3.72 -36.15
C PHE A 658 -6.62 -3.85 -34.95
N TYR A 659 -7.92 -3.77 -35.18
CA TYR A 659 -8.91 -4.04 -34.12
C TYR A 659 -9.11 -5.53 -33.91
N GLY A 660 -9.32 -5.94 -32.67
CA GLY A 660 -9.48 -7.34 -32.31
C GLY A 660 -10.70 -8.04 -32.94
N PRO A 661 -10.81 -9.37 -32.74
CA PRO A 661 -11.97 -10.15 -33.18
C PRO A 661 -13.23 -9.82 -32.36
N ASP A 662 -14.42 -10.13 -32.89
CA ASP A 662 -15.69 -10.02 -32.16
C ASP A 662 -15.77 -11.08 -31.05
N ILE A 663 -15.27 -10.73 -29.88
CA ILE A 663 -15.26 -11.54 -28.67
C ILE A 663 -15.84 -10.69 -27.55
N LYS A 664 -17.06 -11.05 -27.14
CA LYS A 664 -17.81 -10.37 -26.08
C LYS A 664 -17.12 -10.47 -24.71
N PRO A 665 -17.45 -9.57 -23.76
CA PRO A 665 -17.09 -9.70 -22.35
C PRO A 665 -17.22 -11.14 -21.82
N TYR A 666 -16.27 -11.56 -20.99
CA TYR A 666 -16.19 -12.90 -20.38
C TYR A 666 -16.20 -14.09 -21.34
N SER A 667 -15.84 -13.89 -22.61
CA SER A 667 -15.78 -14.95 -23.63
C SER A 667 -14.34 -15.22 -24.08
N SER A 668 -14.10 -16.38 -24.71
CA SER A 668 -12.80 -16.75 -25.27
C SER A 668 -12.90 -17.06 -26.76
N GLY A 669 -11.81 -16.85 -27.49
CA GLY A 669 -11.72 -17.09 -28.92
C GLY A 669 -10.28 -17.14 -29.41
N GLN A 670 -10.06 -16.73 -30.66
CA GLN A 670 -8.76 -16.82 -31.33
C GLN A 670 -8.38 -15.49 -31.98
N LEU A 671 -7.11 -15.12 -31.84
CA LEU A 671 -6.45 -14.06 -32.57
C LEU A 671 -5.63 -14.68 -33.71
N GLU A 672 -5.88 -14.26 -34.94
CA GLU A 672 -5.17 -14.73 -36.14
C GLU A 672 -4.22 -13.63 -36.64
N LEU A 673 -2.92 -13.96 -36.72
CA LEU A 673 -1.93 -13.10 -37.37
C LEU A 673 -1.68 -13.56 -38.82
N PRO A 674 -1.44 -12.64 -39.77
CA PRO A 674 -1.34 -12.97 -41.19
C PRO A 674 -0.30 -14.06 -41.51
N ALA A 675 -0.62 -14.89 -42.49
CA ALA A 675 0.27 -15.96 -42.95
C ALA A 675 1.59 -15.40 -43.48
N ARG A 676 2.70 -15.94 -42.97
CA ARG A 676 4.06 -15.72 -43.49
C ARG A 676 4.95 -16.90 -43.12
N ASP A 677 6.19 -16.87 -43.58
CA ASP A 677 7.20 -17.85 -43.18
C ASP A 677 7.76 -17.49 -41.80
N TRP A 678 7.33 -18.21 -40.77
CA TRP A 678 7.73 -17.97 -39.38
C TRP A 678 9.06 -18.66 -39.06
N SER A 679 9.95 -17.97 -38.35
CA SER A 679 11.23 -18.51 -37.91
C SER A 679 11.21 -18.84 -36.42
N ASP A 680 11.83 -19.96 -36.03
CA ASP A 680 12.01 -20.36 -34.64
C ASP A 680 12.73 -19.30 -33.78
N ARG A 681 13.47 -18.40 -34.42
CA ARG A 681 14.21 -17.31 -33.77
C ARG A 681 13.35 -16.11 -33.38
N GLU A 682 12.14 -16.04 -33.91
CA GLU A 682 11.25 -14.90 -33.74
C GLU A 682 10.46 -14.98 -32.44
N ARG A 683 10.10 -13.80 -31.94
CA ARG A 683 9.13 -13.60 -30.86
C ARG A 683 8.09 -12.58 -31.32
N ILE A 684 6.86 -12.76 -30.88
CA ILE A 684 5.72 -11.94 -31.26
C ILE A 684 5.40 -11.01 -30.10
N HIS A 685 5.60 -9.72 -30.31
CA HIS A 685 5.15 -8.70 -29.38
C HIS A 685 3.75 -8.26 -29.76
N LEU A 686 2.83 -8.34 -28.80
CA LEU A 686 1.45 -7.88 -28.91
C LEU A 686 1.21 -6.83 -27.83
N GLN A 687 0.58 -5.72 -28.20
CA GLN A 687 0.19 -4.64 -27.30
C GLN A 687 -1.31 -4.40 -27.45
N PHE A 688 -2.06 -4.41 -26.35
CA PHE A 688 -3.50 -4.21 -26.34
C PHE A 688 -3.85 -2.85 -25.75
N GLN A 689 -4.56 -2.04 -26.52
CA GLN A 689 -4.91 -0.67 -26.17
C GLN A 689 -6.41 -0.43 -26.28
N THR A 690 -7.02 0.13 -25.23
CA THR A 690 -8.43 0.55 -25.23
C THR A 690 -8.64 1.79 -26.11
N SER A 691 -9.90 2.11 -26.39
CA SER A 691 -10.30 3.23 -27.28
C SER A 691 -9.87 4.61 -26.76
N ASP A 692 -9.67 4.75 -25.45
CA ASP A 692 -9.15 5.95 -24.79
C ASP A 692 -7.60 6.00 -24.72
N GLY A 693 -6.92 4.98 -25.26
CA GLY A 693 -5.47 4.97 -25.40
C GLY A 693 -4.70 4.30 -24.27
N ILE A 694 -5.36 3.70 -23.27
CA ILE A 694 -4.69 2.98 -22.19
C ILE A 694 -4.17 1.63 -22.70
N VAL A 695 -2.86 1.37 -22.55
CA VAL A 695 -2.28 0.05 -22.81
C VAL A 695 -2.59 -0.85 -21.62
N VAL A 696 -3.51 -1.80 -21.82
CA VAL A 696 -3.99 -2.70 -20.77
C VAL A 696 -3.06 -3.89 -20.58
N ASP A 697 -2.40 -4.37 -21.64
CA ASP A 697 -1.43 -5.45 -21.52
C ASP A 697 -0.49 -5.57 -22.72
N GLU A 698 0.61 -6.28 -22.50
CA GLU A 698 1.62 -6.59 -23.49
C GLU A 698 2.14 -8.01 -23.33
N TYR A 699 2.34 -8.71 -24.44
CA TYR A 699 2.85 -10.08 -24.46
C TYR A 699 4.03 -10.19 -25.41
N LEU A 700 5.05 -10.96 -25.03
CA LEU A 700 6.18 -11.29 -25.89
C LEU A 700 6.30 -12.81 -26.02
N LEU A 701 5.62 -13.36 -27.03
CA LEU A 701 5.42 -14.79 -27.21
C LEU A 701 6.50 -15.39 -28.10
N PRO A 702 7.34 -16.31 -27.60
CA PRO A 702 8.33 -16.99 -28.45
C PRO A 702 7.67 -17.96 -29.43
N ILE A 703 8.18 -18.04 -30.66
CA ILE A 703 7.76 -19.07 -31.62
C ILE A 703 8.22 -20.46 -31.18
N ALA A 704 9.46 -20.57 -30.67
CA ALA A 704 10.10 -21.83 -30.29
C ALA A 704 10.79 -21.75 -28.91
N THR A 705 11.07 -22.93 -28.33
CA THR A 705 11.77 -23.03 -27.04
C THR A 705 13.23 -22.63 -27.21
N ARG A 706 13.79 -21.94 -26.21
CA ARG A 706 15.18 -21.44 -26.21
C ARG A 706 16.05 -22.21 -25.22
N GLN A 707 17.27 -22.53 -25.61
CA GLN A 707 18.32 -23.08 -24.76
C GLN A 707 19.53 -22.14 -24.76
N PHE A 708 20.08 -21.89 -23.57
CA PHE A 708 21.21 -20.99 -23.38
C PHE A 708 22.49 -21.79 -23.20
N ILE A 709 23.47 -21.56 -24.07
CA ILE A 709 24.73 -22.29 -24.11
C ILE A 709 25.89 -21.34 -23.86
N PHE A 710 26.73 -21.72 -22.90
CA PHE A 710 27.96 -21.02 -22.56
C PHE A 710 29.16 -21.82 -23.07
N CYS A 711 29.97 -21.23 -23.94
CA CYS A 711 31.12 -21.90 -24.53
C CYS A 711 32.37 -21.76 -23.65
N ASP A 712 33.10 -22.86 -23.45
CA ASP A 712 34.41 -22.83 -22.81
C ASP A 712 35.49 -22.39 -23.80
N ALA A 713 36.31 -21.41 -23.40
CA ALA A 713 37.55 -21.10 -24.09
C ALA A 713 38.67 -22.05 -23.62
N GLN A 714 39.59 -22.40 -24.52
CA GLN A 714 40.72 -23.28 -24.20
C GLN A 714 41.90 -22.48 -23.66
N TYR A 715 42.45 -22.92 -22.54
CA TYR A 715 43.61 -22.30 -21.88
C TYR A 715 44.59 -23.34 -21.38
N GLU A 716 45.75 -22.87 -20.92
CA GLU A 716 46.75 -23.72 -20.26
C GLU A 716 46.17 -24.41 -19.02
N ALA A 717 46.57 -25.67 -18.84
CA ALA A 717 46.21 -26.48 -17.67
C ALA A 717 46.56 -25.78 -16.36
N LEU A 718 45.74 -25.99 -15.34
CA LEU A 718 45.98 -25.50 -14.00
C LEU A 718 47.13 -26.27 -13.34
N LYS A 719 47.94 -25.58 -12.54
CA LYS A 719 49.03 -26.16 -11.74
C LYS A 719 48.71 -26.02 -10.26
N VAL A 720 49.05 -27.05 -9.48
CA VAL A 720 48.96 -27.03 -8.01
C VAL A 720 50.34 -26.74 -7.42
N GLU A 721 50.42 -25.73 -6.56
CA GLU A 721 51.57 -25.40 -5.72
C GLU A 721 51.12 -25.52 -4.26
N GLU A 722 51.80 -26.35 -3.47
CA GLU A 722 51.47 -26.59 -2.06
C GLU A 722 52.57 -26.02 -1.14
N THR A 723 52.15 -25.31 -0.09
CA THR A 723 53.00 -24.88 1.02
C THR A 723 52.48 -25.43 2.36
N ASP A 724 53.16 -25.16 3.46
CA ASP A 724 52.70 -25.58 4.80
C ASP A 724 51.35 -24.95 5.20
N GLU A 725 51.04 -23.75 4.66
CA GLU A 725 49.88 -22.95 5.05
C GLU A 725 48.74 -23.00 4.01
N GLN A 726 49.05 -23.24 2.72
CA GLN A 726 48.07 -23.06 1.64
C GLN A 726 48.26 -23.99 0.43
N TYR A 727 47.20 -24.13 -0.34
CA TYR A 727 47.23 -24.63 -1.73
C TYR A 727 47.00 -23.46 -2.70
N LEU A 728 47.89 -23.28 -3.66
CA LEU A 728 47.76 -22.31 -4.76
C LEU A 728 47.55 -23.06 -6.08
N ILE A 729 46.38 -22.89 -6.69
CA ILE A 729 45.98 -23.55 -7.94
C ILE A 729 45.87 -22.49 -9.03
N ARG A 730 46.70 -22.50 -10.06
CA ARG A 730 46.74 -21.39 -11.03
C ARG A 730 47.21 -21.75 -12.44
N ASN A 731 46.85 -20.88 -13.39
CA ASN A 731 47.51 -20.73 -14.69
C ASN A 731 47.81 -19.23 -14.94
N ASN A 732 48.09 -18.81 -16.17
CA ASN A 732 48.38 -17.40 -16.50
C ASN A 732 47.15 -16.47 -16.41
N MET A 733 45.95 -17.04 -16.28
CA MET A 733 44.68 -16.31 -16.27
C MET A 733 44.03 -16.30 -14.89
N VAL A 734 43.91 -17.46 -14.24
CA VAL A 734 43.21 -17.61 -12.96
C VAL A 734 44.12 -18.15 -11.87
N SER A 735 43.82 -17.80 -10.63
CA SER A 735 44.40 -18.42 -9.44
C SER A 735 43.36 -18.64 -8.36
N PHE A 736 43.40 -19.77 -7.66
CA PHE A 736 42.61 -20.09 -6.48
C PHE A 736 43.57 -20.41 -5.33
N THR A 737 43.38 -19.76 -4.19
CA THR A 737 44.20 -19.94 -2.99
C THR A 737 43.34 -20.48 -1.88
N TYR A 738 43.72 -21.61 -1.29
CA TYR A 738 43.02 -22.26 -0.18
C TYR A 738 43.88 -22.28 1.06
N CYS A 739 43.32 -21.88 2.20
CA CYS A 739 43.98 -21.93 3.50
C CYS A 739 43.79 -23.31 4.13
N LYS A 740 44.87 -23.95 4.56
CA LYS A 740 44.83 -25.27 5.21
C LYS A 740 44.23 -25.23 6.61
N GLU A 741 44.39 -24.12 7.34
CA GLU A 741 43.85 -23.95 8.69
C GLU A 741 42.32 -23.82 8.67
N SER A 742 41.77 -22.95 7.81
CA SER A 742 40.33 -22.78 7.69
C SER A 742 39.65 -23.83 6.80
N ALA A 743 40.43 -24.63 6.07
CA ALA A 743 39.95 -25.57 5.05
C ALA A 743 38.99 -24.90 4.03
N MET A 744 39.27 -23.65 3.64
CA MET A 744 38.40 -22.84 2.78
C MET A 744 39.20 -22.06 1.73
N LEU A 745 38.52 -21.61 0.67
CA LEU A 745 39.09 -20.65 -0.28
C LEU A 745 39.34 -19.34 0.47
N SER A 746 40.56 -18.81 0.38
CA SER A 746 40.92 -17.50 0.95
C SER A 746 40.92 -16.40 -0.11
N GLN A 747 41.22 -16.74 -1.37
CA GLN A 747 41.25 -15.76 -2.45
C GLN A 747 41.17 -16.44 -3.82
N ALA A 748 40.49 -15.81 -4.77
CA ALA A 748 40.66 -16.14 -6.19
C ALA A 748 40.89 -14.90 -7.04
N THR A 749 41.72 -15.04 -8.09
CA THR A 749 42.03 -13.96 -9.01
C THR A 749 41.75 -14.33 -10.47
N PHE A 750 41.38 -13.33 -11.26
CA PHE A 750 41.27 -13.39 -12.71
C PHE A 750 42.09 -12.25 -13.29
N GLN A 751 43.03 -12.55 -14.18
CA GLN A 751 43.96 -11.59 -14.79
C GLN A 751 44.68 -10.72 -13.73
N ASN A 752 45.13 -11.36 -12.63
CA ASN A 752 45.78 -10.73 -11.47
C ASN A 752 44.90 -9.76 -10.66
N ARG A 753 43.58 -9.77 -10.86
CA ARG A 753 42.62 -9.02 -10.04
C ARG A 753 41.88 -9.95 -9.10
N VAL A 754 41.76 -9.59 -7.83
CA VAL A 754 40.99 -10.35 -6.85
C VAL A 754 39.51 -10.28 -7.22
N ILE A 755 38.89 -11.43 -7.44
CA ILE A 755 37.45 -11.56 -7.74
C ILE A 755 36.70 -12.20 -6.57
N LEU A 756 37.35 -13.10 -5.83
CA LEU A 756 36.80 -13.74 -4.64
C LEU A 756 37.73 -13.50 -3.45
N THR A 757 37.17 -13.22 -2.28
CA THR A 757 37.89 -12.94 -1.03
C THR A 757 37.66 -14.00 0.05
N GLY A 758 36.91 -15.06 -0.23
CA GLY A 758 36.58 -16.11 0.74
C GLY A 758 35.45 -17.05 0.30
N GLY A 759 35.19 -18.09 1.10
CA GLY A 759 34.10 -19.06 0.91
C GLY A 759 34.54 -20.43 0.37
N PRO A 760 33.62 -21.22 -0.22
CA PRO A 760 32.17 -21.06 -0.18
C PRO A 760 31.60 -21.28 1.23
N HIS A 761 30.47 -20.65 1.52
CA HIS A 761 29.69 -20.83 2.74
C HIS A 761 28.31 -21.42 2.39
N LEU A 762 27.70 -22.16 3.31
CA LEU A 762 26.29 -22.55 3.20
C LEU A 762 25.41 -21.32 3.46
N ASN A 763 24.52 -21.00 2.53
CA ASN A 763 23.45 -20.04 2.76
C ASN A 763 22.21 -20.79 3.25
N LEU A 764 21.74 -20.46 4.45
CA LEU A 764 20.56 -21.07 5.07
C LEU A 764 19.73 -19.99 5.78
N THR A 765 19.00 -19.17 5.03
CA THR A 765 18.22 -18.09 5.66
C THR A 765 17.06 -18.67 6.48
N GLY A 766 16.79 -18.08 7.65
CA GLY A 766 15.86 -18.60 8.66
C GLY A 766 16.55 -19.44 9.73
N VAL A 767 17.85 -19.73 9.59
CA VAL A 767 18.61 -20.57 10.54
C VAL A 767 19.98 -19.95 10.85
N GLU A 768 20.27 -19.70 12.13
CA GLU A 768 21.58 -19.22 12.57
C GLU A 768 22.60 -20.37 12.64
N LEU A 769 23.44 -20.50 11.61
CA LEU A 769 24.47 -21.54 11.55
C LEU A 769 25.58 -21.34 12.62
N GLY A 770 25.93 -20.08 12.89
CA GLY A 770 27.08 -19.66 13.68
C GLY A 770 28.42 -19.89 12.96
N ASN A 771 29.52 -20.07 13.71
CA ASN A 771 30.88 -20.05 13.14
C ASN A 771 31.25 -21.35 12.42
N TRP A 772 32.05 -21.25 11.36
CA TRP A 772 32.63 -22.40 10.67
C TRP A 772 33.74 -23.06 11.49
N ILE A 773 33.70 -24.39 11.60
CA ILE A 773 34.71 -25.23 12.24
C ILE A 773 35.31 -26.16 11.17
N PRO A 774 36.61 -25.99 10.83
CA PRO A 774 37.25 -26.72 9.74
C PRO A 774 37.41 -28.21 10.06
N GLY A 775 37.21 -29.05 9.05
CA GLY A 775 37.43 -30.50 9.11
C GLY A 775 38.69 -30.91 8.35
N SER A 776 38.61 -31.00 7.02
CA SER A 776 39.73 -31.38 6.16
C SER A 776 39.65 -30.70 4.79
N ILE A 777 40.80 -30.59 4.13
CA ILE A 777 40.92 -30.15 2.73
C ILE A 777 41.75 -31.17 1.95
N HIS A 778 41.29 -31.53 0.75
CA HIS A 778 41.98 -32.44 -0.16
C HIS A 778 41.96 -31.88 -1.59
N VAL A 779 43.09 -31.95 -2.30
CA VAL A 779 43.25 -31.48 -3.68
C VAL A 779 43.66 -32.65 -4.57
N GLU A 780 42.92 -32.89 -5.64
CA GLU A 780 43.15 -33.96 -6.61
C GLU A 780 43.24 -33.41 -8.04
N THR A 781 44.17 -33.92 -8.84
CA THR A 781 44.25 -33.63 -10.28
C THR A 781 43.63 -34.78 -11.07
N CYS A 782 42.61 -34.52 -11.89
CA CYS A 782 41.92 -35.57 -12.64
C CYS A 782 42.68 -36.00 -13.91
N GLU A 783 42.53 -37.27 -14.31
CA GLU A 783 43.31 -37.97 -15.36
C GLU A 783 43.33 -37.33 -16.78
N ASN A 784 42.54 -36.28 -17.05
CA ASN A 784 42.50 -35.57 -18.34
C ASN A 784 43.32 -34.25 -18.35
N ASP A 785 44.16 -33.99 -17.35
CA ASP A 785 45.10 -32.85 -17.23
C ASP A 785 44.51 -31.42 -17.29
N GLN A 786 43.18 -31.25 -17.29
CA GLN A 786 42.53 -29.93 -17.44
C GLN A 786 41.60 -29.51 -16.29
N GLN A 787 41.49 -30.33 -15.25
CA GLN A 787 40.59 -30.10 -14.12
C GLN A 787 41.26 -30.45 -12.79
N ILE A 788 41.04 -29.62 -11.77
CA ILE A 788 41.47 -29.86 -10.39
C ILE A 788 40.24 -29.87 -9.50
N VAL A 789 40.16 -30.84 -8.59
CA VAL A 789 39.06 -30.98 -7.64
C VAL A 789 39.58 -30.67 -6.24
N VAL A 790 38.93 -29.73 -5.56
CA VAL A 790 39.20 -29.40 -4.16
C VAL A 790 38.00 -29.82 -3.33
N THR A 791 38.23 -30.71 -2.37
CA THR A 791 37.21 -31.21 -1.45
C THR A 791 37.48 -30.64 -0.07
N THR A 792 36.53 -29.89 0.49
CA THR A 792 36.62 -29.35 1.85
C THR A 792 35.48 -29.88 2.72
N THR A 793 35.77 -30.19 3.98
CA THR A 793 34.78 -30.64 4.96
C THR A 793 34.88 -29.82 6.23
N GLY A 794 33.76 -29.70 6.94
CA GLY A 794 33.68 -29.10 8.26
C GLY A 794 32.25 -29.04 8.74
N HIS A 795 32.01 -28.25 9.78
CA HIS A 795 30.67 -28.06 10.34
C HIS A 795 30.52 -26.66 10.91
N TYR A 796 29.28 -26.20 11.02
CA TYR A 796 28.97 -24.98 11.74
C TYR A 796 28.80 -25.26 13.23
N THR A 797 28.89 -24.23 14.08
CA THR A 797 28.69 -24.37 15.54
C THR A 797 27.33 -24.94 15.90
N LEU A 798 26.31 -24.74 15.06
CA LEU A 798 24.99 -25.38 15.19
C LEU A 798 25.05 -26.91 15.04
N GLY A 799 26.14 -27.46 14.50
CA GLY A 799 26.36 -28.89 14.30
C GLY A 799 26.06 -29.40 12.88
N ILE A 800 25.53 -28.55 11.99
CA ILE A 800 25.30 -28.89 10.58
C ILE A 800 26.65 -29.13 9.89
N LYS A 801 26.82 -30.33 9.31
CA LYS A 801 28.04 -30.72 8.59
C LYS A 801 27.89 -30.40 7.12
N VAL A 802 28.96 -29.88 6.52
CA VAL A 802 28.97 -29.55 5.10
C VAL A 802 30.23 -30.08 4.43
N LEU A 803 30.03 -30.69 3.27
CA LEU A 803 31.06 -31.11 2.32
C LEU A 803 30.96 -30.22 1.08
N PHE A 804 32.01 -29.49 0.74
CA PHE A 804 32.12 -28.77 -0.52
C PHE A 804 33.07 -29.51 -1.47
N VAL A 805 32.62 -29.78 -2.69
CA VAL A 805 33.41 -30.33 -3.79
C VAL A 805 33.48 -29.28 -4.89
N GLN A 806 34.67 -28.75 -5.13
CA GLN A 806 34.91 -27.61 -6.01
C GLN A 806 35.71 -28.09 -7.22
N LYS A 807 35.11 -28.08 -8.40
CA LYS A 807 35.79 -28.46 -9.65
C LYS A 807 36.26 -27.21 -10.38
N LEU A 808 37.56 -27.08 -10.56
CA LEU A 808 38.22 -25.93 -11.16
C LEU A 808 38.66 -26.27 -12.58
N PHE A 809 38.34 -25.41 -13.55
CA PHE A 809 38.69 -25.59 -14.96
C PHE A 809 39.69 -24.52 -15.40
N ALA A 810 40.56 -24.88 -16.35
CA ALA A 810 41.53 -23.95 -16.94
C ALA A 810 40.90 -22.69 -17.57
N SER A 811 39.61 -22.76 -17.93
CA SER A 811 38.83 -21.68 -18.54
C SER A 811 38.35 -20.58 -17.59
N GLY A 812 38.66 -20.69 -16.29
CA GLY A 812 38.08 -19.83 -15.27
C GLY A 812 36.64 -20.19 -14.91
N LYS A 813 36.09 -21.26 -15.51
CA LYS A 813 34.89 -21.95 -15.02
C LYS A 813 35.25 -22.68 -13.72
N PHE A 814 34.34 -22.67 -12.76
CA PHE A 814 34.39 -23.56 -11.61
C PHE A 814 32.99 -23.96 -11.15
N GLU A 815 32.87 -25.16 -10.61
CA GLU A 815 31.60 -25.71 -10.11
C GLU A 815 31.75 -25.97 -8.62
N ILE A 816 30.77 -25.55 -7.82
CA ILE A 816 30.74 -25.80 -6.38
C ILE A 816 29.54 -26.69 -6.12
N ARG A 817 29.80 -27.92 -5.67
CA ARG A 817 28.80 -28.80 -5.10
C ARG A 817 28.89 -28.76 -3.59
N TYR A 818 27.76 -28.59 -2.91
CA TYR A 818 27.69 -28.74 -1.47
C TYR A 818 26.82 -29.95 -1.12
N THR A 819 27.15 -30.63 -0.03
CA THR A 819 26.34 -31.68 0.58
C THR A 819 26.16 -31.37 2.05
N VAL A 820 24.91 -31.35 2.51
CA VAL A 820 24.55 -31.04 3.90
C VAL A 820 24.19 -32.32 4.63
N ASP A 821 24.77 -32.51 5.81
CA ASP A 821 24.54 -33.66 6.70
C ASP A 821 24.27 -33.18 8.13
N ASN A 822 23.74 -34.09 8.96
CA ASN A 822 23.40 -33.82 10.36
C ASN A 822 22.30 -32.76 10.53
N VAL A 823 21.29 -32.81 9.66
CA VAL A 823 20.06 -32.01 9.78
C VAL A 823 19.07 -32.83 10.61
N GLU A 824 19.02 -32.59 11.93
CA GLU A 824 18.14 -33.34 12.87
C GLU A 824 16.82 -32.62 13.20
N LEU A 825 16.40 -31.61 12.43
CA LEU A 825 15.29 -30.74 12.80
C LEU A 825 14.33 -30.46 11.63
N GLU A 826 13.05 -30.30 11.95
CA GLU A 826 12.08 -29.58 11.10
C GLU A 826 12.47 -28.10 11.07
N LEU A 827 13.48 -27.74 10.27
CA LEU A 827 13.91 -26.36 10.09
C LEU A 827 13.03 -25.68 9.04
N GLU A 828 12.50 -24.51 9.37
CA GLU A 828 11.83 -23.64 8.40
C GLU A 828 12.88 -22.81 7.65
N ILE A 829 13.35 -23.34 6.52
CA ILE A 829 14.43 -22.72 5.73
C ILE A 829 13.82 -21.85 4.64
N GLN A 830 14.09 -20.55 4.66
CA GLN A 830 13.59 -19.57 3.69
C GLN A 830 14.39 -19.58 2.39
N GLU A 831 15.71 -19.69 2.50
CA GLU A 831 16.62 -19.78 1.37
C GLU A 831 17.68 -20.82 1.62
N LEU A 832 18.01 -21.57 0.57
CA LEU A 832 19.01 -22.60 0.60
C LEU A 832 19.94 -22.46 -0.59
N GLY A 833 21.24 -22.35 -0.31
CA GLY A 833 22.26 -22.48 -1.33
C GLY A 833 23.67 -22.18 -0.84
N VAL A 834 24.44 -21.44 -1.62
CA VAL A 834 25.83 -21.11 -1.33
C VAL A 834 26.09 -19.61 -1.40
N ALA A 835 26.94 -19.11 -0.50
CA ALA A 835 27.44 -17.74 -0.51
C ALA A 835 28.96 -17.74 -0.73
N ILE A 836 29.46 -16.75 -1.46
CA ILE A 836 30.89 -16.56 -1.71
C ILE A 836 31.25 -15.11 -1.41
N ASP A 837 32.36 -14.90 -0.71
CA ASP A 837 32.81 -13.57 -0.33
C ASP A 837 33.43 -12.85 -1.53
N MET A 838 33.05 -11.59 -1.71
CA MET A 838 33.45 -10.73 -2.82
C MET A 838 34.27 -9.52 -2.30
N PRO A 839 35.08 -8.88 -3.16
CA PRO A 839 35.61 -7.55 -2.88
C PRO A 839 34.50 -6.54 -2.62
N GLU A 840 34.77 -5.53 -1.78
CA GLU A 840 33.81 -4.47 -1.42
C GLU A 840 33.39 -3.59 -2.62
N HIS A 841 34.30 -3.40 -3.59
CA HIS A 841 34.09 -2.49 -4.72
C HIS A 841 33.45 -3.19 -5.92
N ILE A 842 32.13 -3.41 -5.83
CA ILE A 842 31.27 -3.87 -6.94
C ILE A 842 30.58 -2.66 -7.54
N ASP A 843 30.62 -2.53 -8.87
CA ASP A 843 30.00 -1.39 -9.57
C ASP A 843 28.57 -1.71 -10.03
N TYR A 844 28.34 -2.94 -10.48
CA TYR A 844 27.06 -3.33 -11.08
C TYR A 844 26.82 -4.83 -11.04
N VAL A 845 25.56 -5.18 -11.26
CA VAL A 845 25.13 -6.54 -11.57
C VAL A 845 24.36 -6.55 -12.89
N GLU A 846 24.45 -7.64 -13.64
CA GLU A 846 23.78 -7.85 -14.92
C GLU A 846 23.17 -9.24 -14.96
N TRP A 847 22.01 -9.41 -15.60
CA TRP A 847 21.33 -10.69 -15.62
C TRP A 847 20.54 -10.93 -16.89
N GLN A 848 20.26 -12.21 -17.12
CA GLN A 848 19.16 -12.69 -17.94
C GLN A 848 18.46 -13.81 -17.21
N LYS A 849 17.13 -13.74 -17.14
CA LYS A 849 16.29 -14.67 -16.39
C LYS A 849 14.98 -14.98 -17.10
N SER A 850 14.32 -16.02 -16.64
CA SER A 850 12.89 -16.22 -16.89
C SER A 850 12.05 -15.46 -15.87
N GLY A 851 10.77 -15.24 -16.17
CA GLY A 851 9.85 -14.53 -15.29
C GLY A 851 8.43 -15.03 -15.46
N ARG A 852 7.56 -14.56 -14.56
CA ARG A 852 6.12 -14.87 -14.58
C ARG A 852 5.43 -14.28 -15.79
N PHE A 853 5.87 -13.09 -16.19
CA PHE A 853 5.35 -12.36 -17.34
C PHE A 853 6.41 -12.25 -18.44
N SER A 854 5.97 -12.21 -19.68
CA SER A 854 6.83 -12.12 -20.86
C SER A 854 7.37 -10.71 -21.11
N VAL A 855 6.69 -9.71 -20.55
CA VAL A 855 7.03 -8.28 -20.66
C VAL A 855 7.00 -7.64 -19.28
N TYR A 856 8.06 -6.92 -18.98
CA TYR A 856 8.19 -6.03 -17.82
C TYR A 856 8.70 -4.67 -18.30
N PRO A 857 8.40 -3.57 -17.58
CA PRO A 857 9.03 -2.28 -17.80
C PRO A 857 10.55 -2.33 -17.62
N GLU A 858 11.26 -1.43 -18.30
CA GLU A 858 12.71 -1.31 -18.16
C GLU A 858 13.15 -0.89 -16.74
N ASN A 859 12.34 -0.10 -16.03
CA ASN A 859 12.58 0.32 -14.65
C ASN A 859 12.05 -0.69 -13.60
N HIS A 860 11.57 -1.87 -14.01
CA HIS A 860 11.08 -2.85 -13.04
C HIS A 860 12.23 -3.75 -12.53
N ILE A 861 12.28 -3.99 -11.22
CA ILE A 861 13.32 -4.84 -10.60
C ILE A 861 13.25 -6.31 -11.06
N GLY A 862 12.05 -6.78 -11.42
CA GLY A 862 11.79 -8.13 -11.93
C GLY A 862 12.01 -8.33 -13.44
N ARG A 863 12.50 -7.32 -14.17
CA ARG A 863 12.69 -7.39 -15.63
C ARG A 863 13.58 -8.56 -16.06
N LEU A 864 13.30 -9.13 -17.23
CA LEU A 864 13.92 -10.39 -17.68
C LEU A 864 15.40 -10.25 -18.05
N THR A 865 15.83 -9.06 -18.43
CA THR A 865 17.22 -8.78 -18.79
C THR A 865 17.52 -7.35 -18.37
N GLY A 866 18.69 -7.11 -17.79
CA GLY A 866 19.04 -5.77 -17.33
C GLY A 866 20.37 -5.71 -16.61
N ARG A 867 20.78 -4.46 -16.33
CA ARG A 867 21.90 -4.11 -15.49
C ARG A 867 21.44 -3.15 -14.39
N ALA A 868 21.93 -3.33 -13.18
CA ALA A 868 21.70 -2.45 -12.04
C ALA A 868 23.04 -1.97 -11.50
N ASN A 869 23.18 -0.67 -11.27
CA ASN A 869 24.40 -0.09 -10.68
C ASN A 869 24.27 -0.05 -9.17
N ARG A 870 25.40 -0.23 -8.47
CA ARG A 870 25.47 -0.17 -7.02
C ARG A 870 24.89 1.15 -6.52
N VAL A 871 25.39 2.27 -7.04
CA VAL A 871 24.94 3.62 -6.66
C VAL A 871 24.20 4.30 -7.81
N ARG A 872 23.21 5.12 -7.47
CA ARG A 872 22.52 5.98 -8.44
C ARG A 872 23.51 7.02 -8.97
N LYS A 873 23.39 7.36 -10.26
CA LYS A 873 24.20 8.44 -10.86
C LYS A 873 23.91 9.77 -10.13
N ALA A 874 24.96 10.50 -9.77
CA ALA A 874 24.89 11.78 -9.05
C ALA A 874 24.29 11.71 -7.63
N SER A 875 24.33 10.54 -6.97
CA SER A 875 23.87 10.37 -5.58
C SER A 875 24.53 11.33 -4.58
N ASP A 876 25.77 11.75 -4.83
CA ASP A 876 26.49 12.70 -3.96
C ASP A 876 25.98 14.14 -4.11
N GLU A 877 25.47 14.51 -5.29
CA GLU A 877 24.93 15.85 -5.59
C GLU A 877 23.43 15.93 -5.27
N GLN A 878 22.72 14.80 -5.39
CA GLN A 878 21.29 14.66 -5.18
C GLN A 878 21.01 13.47 -4.24
N PRO A 879 21.31 13.61 -2.94
CA PRO A 879 21.07 12.54 -1.98
C PRO A 879 19.57 12.34 -1.74
N ASP A 880 19.20 11.16 -1.25
CA ASP A 880 17.88 10.92 -0.69
C ASP A 880 17.71 11.82 0.56
N VAL A 881 16.62 12.60 0.63
CA VAL A 881 16.34 13.55 1.72
C VAL A 881 14.98 13.25 2.36
N TYR A 882 14.93 13.23 3.70
CA TYR A 882 13.71 12.92 4.46
C TYR A 882 12.60 13.92 4.13
N GLY A 883 11.44 13.39 3.73
CA GLY A 883 10.28 14.20 3.39
C GLY A 883 10.40 15.00 2.09
N GLU A 884 11.44 14.80 1.27
CA GLU A 884 11.51 15.41 -0.05
C GLU A 884 11.11 14.41 -1.13
N GLN A 885 10.38 14.88 -2.14
CA GLN A 885 9.99 14.06 -3.28
C GLN A 885 11.24 13.71 -4.10
N PRO A 886 11.54 12.42 -4.31
CA PRO A 886 12.67 12.03 -5.13
C PRO A 886 12.49 12.42 -6.60
N ALA A 887 13.58 12.83 -7.26
CA ALA A 887 13.61 13.16 -8.69
C ALA A 887 13.93 11.94 -9.60
N TRP A 888 13.91 10.73 -9.03
CA TRP A 888 14.27 9.47 -9.68
C TRP A 888 13.23 8.40 -9.38
N GLU A 889 13.30 7.32 -10.16
CA GLU A 889 12.43 6.15 -10.05
C GLU A 889 12.69 5.37 -8.76
N TRP A 890 11.67 4.74 -8.20
CA TRP A 890 11.75 3.97 -6.94
C TRP A 890 12.89 2.95 -6.89
N LYS A 891 13.21 2.30 -8.03
CA LYS A 891 14.30 1.30 -8.11
C LYS A 891 15.69 1.88 -7.78
N ASP A 892 15.85 3.19 -7.92
CA ASP A 892 17.09 3.93 -7.73
C ASP A 892 17.16 4.61 -6.35
N ASP A 893 16.14 4.43 -5.51
CA ASP A 893 16.20 4.83 -4.10
C ASP A 893 17.35 4.09 -3.42
N MET A 894 18.06 4.83 -2.57
CA MET A 894 19.17 4.31 -1.78
C MET A 894 18.83 4.30 -0.29
N ARG A 895 17.76 4.97 0.14
CA ARG A 895 17.27 5.00 1.52
C ARG A 895 15.78 4.74 1.62
N ASN A 896 15.38 4.13 2.74
CA ASN A 896 13.98 3.92 3.10
C ASN A 896 13.71 4.44 4.52
N TYR A 897 13.12 5.63 4.64
CA TYR A 897 12.91 6.29 5.93
C TYR A 897 11.88 5.62 6.86
N TYR A 898 11.12 4.66 6.33
CA TYR A 898 10.15 3.89 7.10
C TYR A 898 10.77 2.62 7.69
N LEU A 899 11.61 1.92 6.94
CA LEU A 899 12.29 0.72 7.45
C LEU A 899 13.53 1.10 8.28
N GLU A 900 14.26 2.14 7.85
CA GLU A 900 15.61 2.43 8.33
C GLU A 900 15.63 3.49 9.44
N ARG A 901 16.48 3.26 10.45
CA ARG A 901 16.75 4.23 11.52
C ARG A 901 17.57 5.42 11.03
N LYS A 902 17.43 6.55 11.73
CA LYS A 902 18.20 7.79 11.44
C LYS A 902 19.72 7.60 11.54
N ASP A 903 20.17 6.70 12.40
CA ASP A 903 21.58 6.42 12.71
C ASP A 903 22.13 5.15 12.03
N ASP A 904 21.37 4.55 11.11
CA ASP A 904 21.80 3.34 10.40
C ASP A 904 22.88 3.67 9.35
N SER A 905 24.14 3.45 9.71
CA SER A 905 25.30 3.64 8.83
C SER A 905 25.43 2.56 7.75
N THR A 906 24.57 1.55 7.76
CA THR A 906 24.64 0.37 6.86
C THR A 906 23.85 0.58 5.57
N LYS A 907 23.02 1.63 5.51
CA LYS A 907 22.04 1.89 4.44
C LYS A 907 22.28 3.26 3.78
N GLY A 908 21.84 3.42 2.53
CA GLY A 908 22.25 4.56 1.68
C GLY A 908 23.46 4.29 0.79
N ILE A 909 23.91 3.04 0.65
CA ILE A 909 25.12 2.67 -0.11
C ILE A 909 24.84 1.89 -1.40
N VAL A 910 23.63 1.33 -1.54
CA VAL A 910 23.20 0.58 -2.72
C VAL A 910 21.80 0.99 -3.15
N THR A 911 21.49 0.87 -4.45
CA THR A 911 20.15 1.07 -4.99
C THR A 911 19.24 -0.13 -4.71
N ASN A 912 17.92 0.10 -4.67
CA ASN A 912 16.93 -0.97 -4.55
C ASN A 912 17.08 -2.05 -5.63
N ASP A 913 17.30 -1.66 -6.89
CA ASP A 913 17.48 -2.57 -8.02
C ASP A 913 18.72 -3.47 -7.84
N PHE A 914 19.83 -2.91 -7.35
CA PHE A 914 21.09 -3.64 -7.18
C PHE A 914 21.01 -4.72 -6.09
N GLN A 915 20.36 -4.44 -4.96
CA GLN A 915 20.23 -5.38 -3.84
C GLN A 915 19.13 -6.45 -4.02
N THR A 916 18.26 -6.27 -5.01
CA THR A 916 17.15 -7.21 -5.28
C THR A 916 17.70 -8.57 -5.76
N MET A 917 17.12 -9.68 -5.31
CA MET A 917 17.40 -11.02 -5.87
C MET A 917 16.82 -11.21 -7.28
N ARG A 918 17.50 -11.98 -8.13
CA ARG A 918 16.98 -12.41 -9.43
C ARG A 918 16.71 -13.90 -9.40
N GLU A 919 15.45 -14.27 -9.53
CA GLU A 919 14.97 -15.66 -9.61
C GLU A 919 14.95 -16.21 -11.04
N TYR A 920 15.09 -17.52 -11.17
CA TYR A 920 15.09 -18.25 -12.45
C TYR A 920 16.13 -17.73 -13.46
N ILE A 921 17.35 -17.48 -12.97
CA ILE A 921 18.42 -16.93 -13.80
C ILE A 921 18.87 -17.94 -14.88
N HIS A 922 19.19 -17.43 -16.05
CA HIS A 922 20.04 -18.10 -17.02
C HIS A 922 21.50 -17.67 -16.82
N PHE A 923 21.72 -16.40 -16.49
CA PHE A 923 22.95 -15.95 -15.86
C PHE A 923 22.72 -14.77 -14.92
N TYR A 924 23.67 -14.60 -13.99
CA TYR A 924 23.82 -13.41 -13.15
C TYR A 924 25.31 -13.06 -13.06
N ALA A 925 25.68 -11.87 -13.49
CA ALA A 925 27.06 -11.39 -13.57
C ALA A 925 27.28 -10.23 -12.61
N VAL A 926 28.43 -10.23 -11.94
CA VAL A 926 28.88 -9.22 -10.99
C VAL A 926 30.09 -8.53 -11.58
N GLY A 927 29.99 -7.22 -11.80
CA GLY A 927 31.06 -6.40 -12.35
C GLY A 927 31.80 -5.62 -11.27
N LEU A 928 33.13 -5.71 -11.28
CA LEU A 928 34.00 -5.02 -10.32
C LEU A 928 34.43 -3.65 -10.84
N ALA A 929 34.75 -2.74 -9.92
CA ALA A 929 35.21 -1.40 -10.25
C ALA A 929 36.53 -1.39 -11.05
N ASP A 930 36.63 -0.45 -12.01
CA ASP A 930 37.84 -0.18 -12.80
C ASP A 930 38.37 -1.37 -13.64
N THR A 931 37.48 -2.31 -14.01
CA THR A 931 37.85 -3.51 -14.80
C THR A 931 36.67 -4.06 -15.62
N ASP A 932 36.98 -4.75 -16.71
CA ASP A 932 35.99 -5.52 -17.51
C ASP A 932 35.78 -6.95 -16.95
N ALA A 933 36.43 -7.28 -15.84
CA ALA A 933 36.36 -8.60 -15.24
C ALA A 933 35.04 -8.80 -14.50
N THR A 934 34.37 -9.91 -14.79
CA THR A 934 33.09 -10.28 -14.18
C THR A 934 33.16 -11.68 -13.58
N LEU A 935 32.42 -11.87 -12.48
CA LEU A 935 32.05 -13.19 -12.00
C LEU A 935 30.61 -13.48 -12.42
N ARG A 936 30.43 -14.52 -13.24
CA ARG A 936 29.12 -14.91 -13.75
C ARG A 936 28.68 -16.25 -13.18
N VAL A 937 27.47 -16.31 -12.65
CA VAL A 937 26.73 -17.53 -12.34
C VAL A 937 26.05 -18.00 -13.63
N GLU A 938 26.22 -19.27 -13.99
CA GLU A 938 25.61 -19.88 -15.19
C GLU A 938 24.58 -20.92 -14.76
N SER A 939 23.33 -20.76 -15.21
CA SER A 939 22.22 -21.59 -14.76
C SER A 939 21.24 -21.92 -15.90
N ASN A 940 20.44 -22.96 -15.70
CA ASN A 940 19.42 -23.40 -16.65
C ASN A 940 18.01 -22.89 -16.30
N GLY A 941 17.90 -21.82 -15.50
CA GLY A 941 16.63 -21.24 -15.09
C GLY A 941 16.09 -21.76 -13.75
N ASN A 942 16.90 -22.45 -12.95
CA ASN A 942 16.46 -23.07 -11.69
C ASN A 942 17.09 -22.46 -10.42
N GLU A 943 18.00 -21.51 -10.57
CA GLU A 943 18.66 -20.83 -9.45
C GLU A 943 18.18 -19.39 -9.34
N ALA A 944 18.35 -18.82 -8.14
CA ALA A 944 18.25 -17.39 -7.89
C ALA A 944 19.59 -16.84 -7.40
N ALA A 945 19.89 -15.57 -7.69
CA ALA A 945 21.15 -14.96 -7.25
C ALA A 945 20.96 -13.50 -6.81
N ARG A 946 21.74 -13.08 -5.81
CA ARG A 946 21.85 -11.68 -5.37
C ARG A 946 23.22 -11.34 -4.82
N ILE A 947 23.56 -10.05 -4.85
CA ILE A 947 24.64 -9.50 -4.05
C ILE A 947 24.06 -8.94 -2.75
N ALA A 948 24.58 -9.41 -1.60
CA ALA A 948 24.27 -8.90 -0.28
C ALA A 948 25.41 -8.00 0.21
N TYR A 949 25.08 -6.75 0.57
CA TYR A 949 25.97 -5.83 1.26
C TYR A 949 25.59 -5.79 2.74
N MET A 950 26.49 -6.30 3.59
CA MET A 950 26.30 -6.32 5.03
C MET A 950 27.33 -5.41 5.69
N TYR A 951 26.90 -4.62 6.66
CA TYR A 951 27.80 -3.80 7.45
C TYR A 951 28.17 -4.55 8.73
N GLN A 952 29.47 -4.71 8.92
CA GLN A 952 30.01 -5.15 10.19
C GLN A 952 30.41 -3.90 10.99
N PRO A 953 29.73 -3.63 12.13
CA PRO A 953 30.05 -2.48 12.94
C PRO A 953 31.49 -2.54 13.45
N PRO A 954 32.10 -1.38 13.75
CA PRO A 954 33.47 -1.31 14.21
C PRO A 954 33.54 -1.76 15.67
N THR A 955 33.51 -3.07 15.89
CA THR A 955 33.46 -3.66 17.22
C THR A 955 34.80 -4.28 17.60
N LEU A 956 35.19 -4.08 18.86
CA LEU A 956 36.36 -4.74 19.45
C LEU A 956 36.02 -6.19 19.83
N VAL A 957 34.76 -6.42 20.23
CA VAL A 957 34.14 -7.70 20.61
C VAL A 957 32.66 -7.61 20.23
N SER A 958 32.12 -8.63 19.54
CA SER A 958 30.76 -8.60 18.97
C SER A 958 29.67 -8.70 20.03
N TYR A 959 29.75 -9.65 20.97
CA TYR A 959 28.83 -9.73 22.10
C TYR A 959 29.56 -10.16 23.38
N ALA A 960 29.22 -9.54 24.51
CA ALA A 960 29.80 -9.86 25.81
C ALA A 960 29.30 -11.21 26.33
N ASP A 961 30.22 -12.02 26.85
CA ASP A 961 29.94 -13.25 27.58
C ASP A 961 29.62 -12.98 29.07
N THR A 962 29.25 -14.03 29.79
CA THR A 962 28.91 -13.96 31.22
C THR A 962 30.09 -13.49 32.08
N ASP A 963 31.32 -13.72 31.64
CA ASP A 963 32.54 -13.45 32.40
C ASP A 963 32.89 -11.95 32.41
N SER A 964 32.29 -11.19 31.50
CA SER A 964 32.49 -9.75 31.36
C SER A 964 31.48 -8.90 32.15
N LEU A 965 30.54 -9.54 32.86
CA LEU A 965 29.41 -8.89 33.54
C LEU A 965 29.53 -8.96 35.08
N THR A 966 29.23 -7.86 35.75
CA THR A 966 29.11 -7.79 37.22
C THR A 966 27.65 -7.60 37.60
N ILE A 967 27.13 -8.49 38.44
CA ILE A 967 25.71 -8.51 38.84
C ILE A 967 25.58 -8.17 40.32
N LYS A 968 24.64 -7.27 40.66
CA LYS A 968 24.24 -6.97 42.04
C LYS A 968 22.72 -7.10 42.15
N GLY A 969 22.24 -7.82 43.17
CA GLY A 969 20.82 -8.16 43.28
C GLY A 969 20.47 -9.46 42.54
N GLU A 970 19.21 -9.63 42.17
CA GLU A 970 18.70 -10.88 41.59
C GLU A 970 18.54 -10.75 40.08
N TRP A 971 19.45 -11.38 39.33
CA TRP A 971 19.35 -11.55 37.88
C TRP A 971 19.42 -13.04 37.54
N GLN A 972 18.63 -13.46 36.56
CA GLN A 972 18.58 -14.82 36.04
C GLN A 972 19.15 -14.84 34.62
N HIS A 973 20.02 -15.80 34.31
CA HIS A 973 20.47 -16.07 32.95
C HIS A 973 19.65 -17.21 32.36
N LEU A 974 18.87 -16.91 31.33
CA LEU A 974 17.88 -17.81 30.76
C LEU A 974 18.21 -18.12 29.30
N GLN A 975 17.87 -19.34 28.87
CA GLN A 975 17.88 -19.70 27.45
C GLN A 975 16.67 -19.07 26.76
N ASP A 976 16.91 -18.38 25.66
CA ASP A 976 15.88 -17.78 24.81
C ASP A 976 16.39 -17.81 23.37
N SER A 977 15.89 -18.76 22.58
CA SER A 977 16.37 -19.03 21.23
C SER A 977 16.10 -17.89 20.24
N LYS A 978 15.29 -16.89 20.63
CA LYS A 978 15.02 -15.69 19.82
C LYS A 978 15.94 -14.51 20.15
N ALA A 979 16.72 -14.60 21.23
CA ALA A 979 17.71 -13.59 21.59
C ALA A 979 18.98 -13.74 20.76
N ILE A 980 19.69 -12.64 20.51
CA ILE A 980 20.85 -12.56 19.60
C ILE A 980 21.96 -13.58 19.88
N ILE A 981 22.15 -13.96 21.15
CA ILE A 981 23.17 -14.95 21.55
C ILE A 981 22.54 -16.22 22.13
N GLY A 982 21.25 -16.46 21.87
CA GLY A 982 20.47 -17.59 22.37
C GLY A 982 20.20 -17.56 23.88
N THR A 983 20.57 -16.49 24.58
CA THR A 983 20.37 -16.33 26.02
C THR A 983 20.01 -14.89 26.38
N VAL A 984 19.38 -14.70 27.55
CA VAL A 984 19.01 -13.39 28.10
C VAL A 984 19.27 -13.29 29.60
N TRP A 985 19.58 -12.09 30.06
CA TRP A 985 19.59 -11.70 31.46
C TRP A 985 18.26 -11.08 31.83
N HIS A 986 17.58 -11.63 32.82
CA HIS A 986 16.26 -11.19 33.27
C HIS A 986 16.28 -10.81 34.75
N SER A 987 15.64 -9.69 35.11
CA SER A 987 15.37 -9.31 36.49
C SER A 987 14.07 -8.54 36.61
N ASN A 988 13.35 -8.75 37.71
CA ASN A 988 12.17 -7.99 38.12
C ASN A 988 12.28 -7.49 39.57
N THR A 989 13.49 -7.55 40.15
CA THR A 989 13.74 -7.23 41.56
C THR A 989 14.26 -5.79 41.67
N PRO A 990 13.47 -4.84 42.22
CA PRO A 990 13.86 -3.44 42.35
C PRO A 990 15.21 -3.26 43.05
N GLY A 991 16.05 -2.37 42.51
CA GLY A 991 17.40 -2.12 42.99
C GLY A 991 18.46 -3.11 42.50
N SER A 992 18.08 -4.15 41.74
CA SER A 992 19.05 -5.02 41.07
C SER A 992 19.72 -4.29 39.90
N THR A 993 21.01 -4.53 39.71
CA THR A 993 21.80 -3.91 38.64
C THR A 993 22.67 -4.94 37.93
N ILE A 994 22.81 -4.78 36.62
CA ILE A 994 23.79 -5.49 35.80
C ILE A 994 24.77 -4.46 35.24
N GLU A 995 26.05 -4.73 35.39
CA GLU A 995 27.14 -3.80 35.09
C GLU A 995 28.09 -4.45 34.10
N PHE A 996 28.39 -3.73 33.02
CA PHE A 996 29.32 -4.17 31.98
C PHE A 996 30.46 -3.16 31.87
N SER A 997 31.69 -3.65 32.06
CA SER A 997 32.90 -2.85 31.89
C SER A 997 33.51 -3.14 30.53
N PHE A 998 33.83 -2.10 29.77
CA PHE A 998 34.35 -2.24 28.42
C PHE A 998 35.48 -1.26 28.14
N TYR A 999 36.31 -1.57 27.15
CA TYR A 999 37.31 -0.65 26.61
C TYR A 999 36.93 -0.30 25.17
N GLY A 1000 36.60 0.96 24.90
CA GLY A 1000 36.09 1.39 23.60
C GLY A 1000 35.70 2.87 23.57
N THR A 1001 35.14 3.32 22.45
CA THR A 1001 34.57 4.68 22.31
C THR A 1001 33.04 4.67 22.42
N GLY A 1002 32.45 3.50 22.64
CA GLY A 1002 31.02 3.36 22.85
C GLY A 1002 30.62 1.96 23.28
N VAL A 1003 29.36 1.83 23.64
CA VAL A 1003 28.73 0.55 23.97
C VAL A 1003 27.29 0.60 23.49
N GLN A 1004 26.80 -0.53 23.01
CA GLN A 1004 25.38 -0.76 22.88
C GLN A 1004 24.96 -2.01 23.64
N PHE A 1005 23.70 -2.06 24.04
CA PHE A 1005 23.11 -3.28 24.55
C PHE A 1005 21.77 -3.52 23.89
N MET A 1006 21.46 -4.80 23.71
CA MET A 1006 20.19 -5.25 23.17
C MET A 1006 19.29 -5.69 24.31
N TYR A 1007 18.02 -5.36 24.21
CA TYR A 1007 17.03 -5.64 25.23
C TYR A 1007 15.68 -6.01 24.62
N LYS A 1008 14.85 -6.68 25.42
CA LYS A 1008 13.53 -7.14 25.02
C LYS A 1008 12.45 -6.21 25.56
N LYS A 1009 11.54 -5.75 24.70
CA LYS A 1009 10.26 -5.12 25.12
C LYS A 1009 9.15 -6.16 25.18
N HIS A 1010 8.29 -6.08 26.18
CA HIS A 1010 7.23 -7.08 26.43
C HIS A 1010 6.16 -6.55 27.38
N LYS A 1011 5.02 -7.25 27.47
CA LYS A 1011 3.81 -6.80 28.19
C LYS A 1011 3.98 -6.59 29.70
N THR A 1012 4.95 -7.26 30.30
CA THR A 1012 5.31 -7.13 31.72
C THR A 1012 6.52 -6.21 31.93
N GLY A 1013 7.01 -5.56 30.87
CA GLY A 1013 8.08 -4.58 30.97
C GLY A 1013 7.63 -3.31 31.70
N GLY A 1014 8.57 -2.57 32.27
CA GLY A 1014 8.35 -1.26 32.86
C GLY A 1014 9.38 -0.26 32.37
N THR A 1015 10.28 0.16 33.24
CA THR A 1015 11.40 1.05 32.91
C THR A 1015 12.72 0.45 33.38
N MET A 1016 13.82 0.81 32.71
CA MET A 1016 15.17 0.54 33.18
C MET A 1016 15.98 1.84 33.24
N HIS A 1017 16.86 1.96 34.23
CA HIS A 1017 17.74 3.12 34.39
C HIS A 1017 19.14 2.78 33.91
N VAL A 1018 19.66 3.56 32.95
CA VAL A 1018 20.97 3.36 32.37
C VAL A 1018 21.93 4.45 32.81
N HIS A 1019 23.06 4.03 33.38
CA HIS A 1019 24.18 4.89 33.76
C HIS A 1019 25.41 4.53 32.94
N VAL A 1020 26.16 5.53 32.52
CA VAL A 1020 27.48 5.35 31.89
C VAL A 1020 28.48 6.16 32.70
N ASP A 1021 29.56 5.51 33.17
CA ASP A 1021 30.57 6.08 34.06
C ASP A 1021 29.97 6.82 35.27
N ASP A 1022 28.99 6.17 35.90
CA ASP A 1022 28.25 6.68 37.08
C ASP A 1022 27.45 7.98 36.83
N GLN A 1023 27.31 8.43 35.58
CA GLN A 1023 26.40 9.51 35.19
C GLN A 1023 25.04 8.92 34.76
N PRO A 1024 23.91 9.38 35.33
CA PRO A 1024 22.59 8.96 34.87
C PRO A 1024 22.37 9.50 33.47
N LYS A 1025 22.20 8.60 32.50
CA LYS A 1025 22.14 8.99 31.10
C LYS A 1025 20.71 8.92 30.57
N HIS A 1026 19.97 7.84 30.83
CA HIS A 1026 18.64 7.63 30.24
C HIS A 1026 17.72 6.75 31.11
N ILE A 1027 16.41 7.03 31.03
CA ILE A 1027 15.33 6.14 31.48
C ILE A 1027 14.72 5.52 30.22
N ILE A 1028 14.69 4.19 30.13
CA ILE A 1028 14.24 3.46 28.94
C ILE A 1028 12.99 2.65 29.29
N GLY A 1029 11.92 2.80 28.51
CA GLY A 1029 10.73 1.96 28.62
C GLY A 1029 10.95 0.57 28.01
N THR A 1030 10.61 -0.47 28.78
CA THR A 1030 10.64 -1.88 28.36
C THR A 1030 9.27 -2.50 28.13
N HIS A 1031 8.19 -1.74 28.37
CA HIS A 1031 6.81 -2.18 28.11
C HIS A 1031 6.48 -2.25 26.60
N SER A 1032 5.66 -3.23 26.21
CA SER A 1032 5.06 -3.34 24.87
C SER A 1032 3.75 -4.13 24.91
N ASP A 1033 2.69 -3.60 24.28
CA ASP A 1033 1.35 -4.20 24.24
C ASP A 1033 1.07 -5.03 22.96
N ILE A 1034 2.07 -5.25 22.11
CA ILE A 1034 1.96 -5.87 20.76
C ILE A 1034 1.56 -7.37 20.78
N GLY A 1035 1.16 -7.93 21.93
CA GLY A 1035 0.80 -9.35 22.05
C GLY A 1035 1.98 -10.33 21.91
N MET A 1036 3.14 -9.87 21.42
CA MET A 1036 4.39 -10.64 21.29
C MET A 1036 5.60 -9.81 21.77
N PRO A 1037 6.65 -10.43 22.33
CA PRO A 1037 7.86 -9.72 22.75
C PRO A 1037 8.65 -9.21 21.54
N LEU A 1038 9.13 -7.96 21.62
CA LEU A 1038 10.05 -7.38 20.65
C LEU A 1038 11.48 -7.58 21.12
N TYR A 1039 12.24 -8.36 20.36
CA TYR A 1039 13.67 -8.60 20.61
C TYR A 1039 14.53 -7.53 19.93
N GLN A 1040 15.83 -7.56 20.23
CA GLN A 1040 16.88 -6.80 19.58
C GLN A 1040 16.70 -5.28 19.63
N GLN A 1041 15.95 -4.79 20.61
CA GLN A 1041 15.81 -3.34 20.85
C GLN A 1041 17.17 -2.84 21.31
N ARG A 1042 17.66 -1.74 20.74
CA ARG A 1042 19.02 -1.27 20.99
C ARG A 1042 19.02 0.01 21.80
N PHE A 1043 19.83 0.02 22.86
CA PHE A 1043 20.33 1.26 23.43
C PHE A 1043 21.79 1.43 23.02
N THR A 1044 22.13 2.60 22.50
CA THR A 1044 23.47 2.88 21.98
C THR A 1044 24.04 4.15 22.62
N CYS A 1045 25.26 4.04 23.15
CA CYS A 1045 26.04 5.13 23.70
C CYS A 1045 27.35 5.25 22.90
N ARG A 1046 27.47 6.30 22.08
CA ARG A 1046 28.67 6.62 21.28
C ARG A 1046 29.40 7.84 21.85
N GLU A 1047 30.53 8.18 21.21
CA GLU A 1047 31.33 9.40 21.46
C GLU A 1047 32.00 9.44 22.83
N LEU A 1048 32.25 8.28 23.44
CA LEU A 1048 33.09 8.20 24.63
C LEU A 1048 34.58 8.33 24.23
N PRO A 1049 35.43 8.94 25.07
CA PRO A 1049 36.88 8.88 24.90
C PRO A 1049 37.35 7.42 24.75
N LEU A 1050 38.41 7.12 24.01
CA LEU A 1050 38.93 5.74 23.96
C LEU A 1050 39.57 5.38 25.31
N ALA A 1051 38.80 4.75 26.21
CA ALA A 1051 39.23 4.37 27.55
C ALA A 1051 38.43 3.18 28.09
N TYR A 1052 38.71 2.80 29.34
CA TYR A 1052 37.82 1.90 30.07
C TYR A 1052 36.61 2.68 30.58
N HIS A 1053 35.44 2.15 30.29
CA HIS A 1053 34.13 2.68 30.65
C HIS A 1053 33.31 1.60 31.34
N LYS A 1054 32.24 2.06 31.99
CA LYS A 1054 31.29 1.20 32.68
C LYS A 1054 29.87 1.61 32.33
N ILE A 1055 29.05 0.66 31.89
CA ILE A 1055 27.60 0.82 31.77
C ILE A 1055 26.90 0.03 32.86
N THR A 1056 25.94 0.65 33.53
CA THR A 1056 25.14 0.02 34.59
C THR A 1056 23.67 0.17 34.26
N ILE A 1057 22.96 -0.96 34.19
CA ILE A 1057 21.53 -1.03 33.96
C ILE A 1057 20.87 -1.47 35.26
N GLY A 1058 19.92 -0.67 35.75
CA GLY A 1058 19.20 -0.92 36.99
C GLY A 1058 17.70 -1.12 36.79
N VAL A 1059 17.13 -2.01 37.59
CA VAL A 1059 15.69 -2.15 37.79
C VAL A 1059 15.24 -1.08 38.81
N PRO A 1060 14.43 -0.09 38.41
CA PRO A 1060 14.05 1.02 39.28
C PRO A 1060 12.97 0.60 40.31
N PHE A 1061 12.65 1.47 41.28
CA PHE A 1061 11.72 1.17 42.39
C PHE A 1061 10.26 1.51 42.06
N ASP A 1062 10.01 1.94 40.84
CA ASP A 1062 8.88 2.80 40.49
C ASP A 1062 7.62 1.99 40.17
N TYR A 1063 7.74 0.65 40.08
CA TYR A 1063 6.64 -0.25 39.73
C TYR A 1063 6.87 -1.66 40.29
N GLU A 1064 5.95 -2.19 41.10
CA GLU A 1064 5.98 -3.60 41.54
C GLU A 1064 5.69 -4.52 40.35
N GLY A 1065 6.67 -5.34 39.95
CA GLY A 1065 6.51 -6.39 38.93
C GLY A 1065 6.99 -6.04 37.51
N ALA A 1066 7.65 -4.91 37.30
CA ALA A 1066 8.24 -4.55 36.01
C ALA A 1066 9.51 -5.38 35.68
N GLU A 1067 9.52 -6.01 34.51
CA GLU A 1067 10.59 -6.89 34.03
C GLU A 1067 11.60 -6.14 33.14
N VAL A 1068 12.89 -6.38 33.39
CA VAL A 1068 14.01 -5.92 32.57
C VAL A 1068 14.73 -7.13 32.00
N VAL A 1069 14.88 -7.15 30.68
CA VAL A 1069 15.51 -8.25 29.94
C VAL A 1069 16.58 -7.71 29.01
N ILE A 1070 17.83 -8.11 29.23
CA ILE A 1070 19.00 -7.75 28.43
C ILE A 1070 19.47 -8.98 27.65
N GLU A 1071 19.61 -8.85 26.35
CA GLU A 1071 20.00 -9.94 25.45
C GLU A 1071 21.52 -10.04 25.35
N ALA A 1072 22.19 -8.92 25.04
CA ALA A 1072 23.62 -8.88 24.86
C ALA A 1072 24.16 -7.45 25.02
N PHE A 1073 25.46 -7.33 25.26
CA PHE A 1073 26.20 -6.08 25.18
C PHE A 1073 27.20 -6.16 24.03
N GLU A 1074 27.42 -5.07 23.32
CA GLU A 1074 28.33 -4.96 22.19
C GLU A 1074 29.21 -3.73 22.37
N ILE A 1075 30.53 -3.91 22.24
CA ILE A 1075 31.52 -2.84 22.45
C ILE A 1075 31.77 -2.15 21.11
N LEU A 1076 31.53 -0.84 21.07
CA LEU A 1076 31.79 -0.01 19.90
C LEU A 1076 33.17 0.64 20.01
N ASN A 1077 33.93 0.62 18.92
CA ASN A 1077 35.21 1.30 18.81
C ASN A 1077 35.32 1.98 17.45
N ASP A 1078 34.99 3.26 17.41
CA ASP A 1078 34.99 4.09 16.20
C ASP A 1078 36.40 4.34 15.62
N THR A 1079 37.47 3.83 16.28
CA THR A 1079 38.84 3.81 15.71
C THR A 1079 39.12 2.60 14.82
N ILE A 1080 38.31 1.54 14.91
CA ILE A 1080 38.28 0.46 13.93
C ILE A 1080 37.39 0.94 12.78
N PRO A 1081 37.84 0.92 11.52
CA PRO A 1081 36.94 1.25 10.42
C PRO A 1081 35.87 0.16 10.32
N ALA A 1082 34.63 0.57 10.17
CA ALA A 1082 33.57 -0.37 9.86
C ALA A 1082 33.90 -1.11 8.56
N LYS A 1083 33.51 -2.38 8.48
CA LYS A 1083 33.81 -3.21 7.32
C LYS A 1083 32.51 -3.52 6.58
N ILE A 1084 32.51 -3.24 5.28
CA ILE A 1084 31.46 -3.72 4.40
C ILE A 1084 31.85 -5.12 3.92
N ILE A 1085 30.95 -6.07 4.12
CA ILE A 1085 31.07 -7.43 3.58
C ILE A 1085 30.13 -7.51 2.38
N ALA A 1086 30.69 -7.80 1.21
CA ALA A 1086 29.91 -8.13 0.01
C ALA A 1086 29.94 -9.64 -0.20
N GLN A 1087 28.76 -10.25 -0.36
CA GLN A 1087 28.63 -11.67 -0.67
C GLN A 1087 27.75 -11.88 -1.91
N LEU A 1088 28.19 -12.76 -2.80
CA LEU A 1088 27.34 -13.31 -3.86
C LEU A 1088 26.64 -14.54 -3.32
N ILE A 1089 25.31 -14.47 -3.22
CA ILE A 1089 24.44 -15.54 -2.73
C ILE A 1089 23.72 -16.17 -3.92
N ILE A 1090 23.74 -17.50 -3.99
CA ILE A 1090 23.09 -18.30 -5.03
C ILE A 1090 22.22 -19.33 -4.36
N ASN A 1091 20.92 -19.23 -4.60
CA ASN A 1091 19.90 -20.07 -3.99
C ASN A 1091 19.38 -21.10 -5.00
N GLN A 1092 19.34 -22.36 -4.58
CA GLN A 1092 18.71 -23.46 -5.32
C GLN A 1092 17.25 -23.66 -4.93
N ALA A 1093 16.88 -23.15 -3.76
CA ALA A 1093 15.50 -23.06 -3.33
C ALA A 1093 15.32 -21.76 -2.53
N TRP A 1094 14.18 -21.12 -2.73
CA TRP A 1094 13.78 -19.91 -2.02
C TRP A 1094 12.26 -19.91 -1.88
N TYR A 1095 11.77 -19.37 -0.77
CA TYR A 1095 10.39 -18.96 -0.62
C TYR A 1095 10.31 -17.80 0.38
N TYR A 1096 9.28 -16.97 0.28
CA TYR A 1096 8.98 -15.97 1.29
C TYR A 1096 7.85 -16.48 2.18
N PRO A 1097 8.09 -16.69 3.49
CA PRO A 1097 7.12 -17.35 4.37
C PRO A 1097 5.89 -16.50 4.70
N ALA A 1098 6.05 -15.18 4.69
CA ALA A 1098 4.99 -14.24 5.02
C ALA A 1098 4.95 -13.10 4.00
N LEU A 1099 4.23 -13.32 2.90
CA LEU A 1099 3.69 -12.23 2.09
C LEU A 1099 2.53 -11.66 2.93
N GLY A 1100 2.78 -10.55 3.62
CA GLY A 1100 1.96 -10.01 4.73
C GLY A 1100 0.46 -10.29 4.63
N TRP A 1101 -0.14 -10.84 5.70
CA TRP A 1101 -1.56 -11.27 5.85
C TRP A 1101 -2.19 -11.94 4.62
N GLY A 1102 -1.35 -12.42 3.71
CA GLY A 1102 -1.71 -12.77 2.36
C GLY A 1102 -2.39 -14.12 2.34
N ASN A 1103 -3.32 -14.24 1.41
CA ASN A 1103 -4.09 -15.44 1.19
C ASN A 1103 -3.24 -16.58 0.62
N TYR A 1104 -1.97 -16.36 0.25
CA TYR A 1104 -1.05 -17.32 -0.34
C TYR A 1104 0.34 -17.20 0.31
N CYS A 1105 0.82 -18.29 0.92
CA CYS A 1105 2.22 -18.46 1.31
C CYS A 1105 2.85 -19.58 0.49
N GLY A 1106 4.13 -19.43 0.13
CA GLY A 1106 4.91 -20.51 -0.47
C GLY A 1106 5.15 -21.65 0.52
N GLU A 1107 5.45 -22.85 0.01
CA GLU A 1107 5.78 -24.00 0.85
C GLU A 1107 7.20 -23.87 1.44
N PRO A 1108 7.40 -24.17 2.75
CA PRO A 1108 8.72 -24.16 3.35
C PRO A 1108 9.71 -25.11 2.69
N ILE A 1109 10.97 -24.69 2.59
CA ILE A 1109 12.04 -25.55 2.09
C ILE A 1109 12.34 -26.61 3.15
N ARG A 1110 12.26 -27.88 2.74
CA ARG A 1110 12.64 -29.02 3.57
C ARG A 1110 13.82 -29.73 2.95
N ILE A 1111 14.83 -30.04 3.76
CA ILE A 1111 16.00 -30.82 3.36
C ILE A 1111 16.25 -31.96 4.34
N GLU A 1112 16.86 -33.03 3.82
CA GLU A 1112 17.26 -34.20 4.61
C GLU A 1112 18.80 -34.31 4.62
N SER A 1113 19.36 -35.07 5.56
CA SER A 1113 20.80 -35.38 5.54
C SER A 1113 21.17 -36.08 4.22
N GLY A 1114 22.24 -35.62 3.59
CA GLY A 1114 22.66 -36.03 2.25
C GLY A 1114 22.13 -35.14 1.13
N TYR A 1115 21.33 -34.10 1.43
CA TYR A 1115 20.91 -33.11 0.43
C TYR A 1115 22.13 -32.52 -0.27
N SER A 1116 22.13 -32.52 -1.60
CA SER A 1116 23.26 -32.03 -2.40
C SER A 1116 22.80 -31.29 -3.64
N GLN A 1117 23.43 -30.15 -3.90
CA GLN A 1117 23.23 -29.33 -5.09
C GLN A 1117 24.54 -28.76 -5.61
N MET A 1118 24.51 -28.20 -6.81
CA MET A 1118 25.69 -27.67 -7.49
C MET A 1118 25.39 -26.37 -8.22
N THR A 1119 26.30 -25.39 -8.10
CA THR A 1119 26.29 -24.12 -8.83
C THR A 1119 27.49 -24.02 -9.74
N THR A 1120 27.30 -23.40 -10.91
CA THR A 1120 28.37 -23.14 -11.88
C THR A 1120 28.70 -21.66 -11.92
N PHE A 1121 30.00 -21.36 -11.87
CA PHE A 1121 30.55 -20.01 -11.94
C PHE A 1121 31.55 -19.90 -13.08
N ARG A 1122 31.74 -18.68 -13.57
CA ARG A 1122 32.77 -18.35 -14.56
C ARG A 1122 33.35 -16.97 -14.31
N MET A 1123 34.67 -16.90 -14.24
CA MET A 1123 35.41 -15.65 -14.34
C MET A 1123 35.62 -15.32 -15.82
N THR A 1124 35.13 -14.17 -16.29
CA THR A 1124 35.15 -13.83 -17.72
C THR A 1124 35.17 -12.33 -17.97
N ASN A 1125 35.71 -11.94 -19.12
CA ASN A 1125 35.55 -10.62 -19.73
C ASN A 1125 34.58 -10.64 -20.92
N ASN A 1126 34.06 -11.82 -21.28
CA ASN A 1126 33.21 -12.05 -22.45
C ASN A 1126 31.77 -12.41 -22.02
N PRO A 1127 30.78 -11.60 -22.41
CA PRO A 1127 29.37 -11.87 -22.14
C PRO A 1127 28.74 -12.89 -23.13
N GLN A 1128 29.47 -13.36 -24.13
CA GLN A 1128 28.90 -14.20 -25.19
C GLN A 1128 28.22 -15.47 -24.66
N MET A 1129 26.94 -15.56 -25.02
CA MET A 1129 26.05 -16.68 -24.79
C MET A 1129 25.41 -17.02 -26.13
N ILE A 1130 25.32 -18.30 -26.47
CA ILE A 1130 24.65 -18.77 -27.67
C ILE A 1130 23.23 -19.18 -27.29
N ILE A 1131 22.25 -18.76 -28.08
CA ILE A 1131 20.87 -19.21 -27.93
C ILE A 1131 20.59 -20.23 -29.04
N GLU A 1132 20.28 -21.46 -28.64
CA GLU A 1132 19.76 -22.50 -29.53
C GLU A 1132 18.23 -22.56 -29.46
N TYR A 1133 17.61 -22.91 -30.58
CA TYR A 1133 16.15 -22.94 -30.74
C TYR A 1133 15.71 -24.38 -31.01
N GLY A 1134 14.89 -24.92 -30.11
CA GLY A 1134 14.36 -26.29 -30.19
C GLY A 1134 13.04 -26.35 -30.95
N LYS A 1135 12.83 -27.43 -31.71
CA LYS A 1135 11.54 -27.74 -32.36
C LYS A 1135 10.53 -28.35 -31.41
#